data_AF-A0A8T0S8K4-F1
#
_entry.id   AF-A0A8T0S8K4-F1
#
_cell.length_a   1.000
_cell.length_b   1.000
_cell.length_c   1.000
_cell.angle_alpha   90.00
_cell.angle_beta   90.00
_cell.angle_gamma   90.00
#
_symmetry.space_group_name_H-M   'P 1'
#
loop_
_entity.id
_entity.type
_entity.pdbx_description
1 polymer ?
#
loop_
_entity_poly.entity_id
_entity_poly.type
_entity_poly.pdbx_seq_one_letter_code
_entity_poly.pdbx_strand_id
1 'polypeptide(L)'
;MYVLLLAEAWLALTQKRQREREREREREREMGTAAGEMPPFSAVRVNKPLAAANRLMAAVHLSLVAAVIAHRAPLLVSAANATMVAADLTLLFLWALSQSMLWRPVSRAAFPERLLLAARRRSELPGVDVLVVTADPDKEPALGVMNTVVSAMALDYPGARLSVYLSDDAGSPLTLLAARKAYGFARAWVPFCRKYSVQCPWPDRYLAGDDDERRGEAAEERRGIKKLYETFKEDIEDACRKHADRTREKRKDHDAYVEIMSAGDEEEDDDDESRMPLLVYVSREKRRASPHHFKAGALNALLRVSSLVSNAPFVLVLDCDMSCNSRASALEAMCFHLDRRGAPDNDLAFVQFPQMFHNLSRSDIYTNDLRYIFATRWFGLDGLRGPLLSGTGFYARRDALYGAPPPATQGGADLSSGELARSFGHSDQLLASVRSVLQSSTPPSSSSSSSAESPRLVPRDATLVASCAYEKGTGWGHQVGFMYQSVVEDYFTGYRRFFARGWTSAYCYPARPSFLGTMPTNLNDVLVQNKRWMSGMLAVVLSRHCPLACRDLLAVSVPQAMAVAYFGFLALSAFPVLCYATLPQLCFLRGVPLFPDARWSAAAFASSLLQHLVEVSVANRRLAVRAWWNEQRFWMLNAVTGQLFGCVSALQDLLGAAALDFDLTAKAGDGSLYHRGVFDFTGCSTLLLPATTLCVLNAAALVGGTWNMMTRGGGARSELLPQLFLLSYVAALSYPLLEGMFLRQDPARVPRRITALSVAFAAVLLALFG
;
A
#
# COMPACT_ATOMS: atom_id res chain seq x y z
N MET A 1 -13.80 33.98 1.11
CA MET A 1 -13.23 34.67 -0.08
C MET A 1 -11.75 35.02 0.12
N TYR A 2 -11.37 35.81 1.13
CA TYR A 2 -9.96 36.15 1.40
C TYR A 2 -9.04 34.94 1.66
N VAL A 3 -9.54 33.90 2.33
CA VAL A 3 -8.77 32.67 2.59
C VAL A 3 -8.56 31.81 1.34
N LEU A 4 -9.52 31.80 0.41
CA LEU A 4 -9.40 31.10 -0.88
C LEU A 4 -8.43 31.81 -1.82
N LEU A 5 -8.46 33.15 -1.86
CA LEU A 5 -7.49 33.97 -2.59
C LEU A 5 -6.06 33.79 -2.04
N LEU A 6 -5.91 33.69 -0.71
CA LEU A 6 -4.63 33.35 -0.09
C LEU A 6 -4.18 31.93 -0.43
N ALA A 7 -5.10 30.96 -0.47
CA ALA A 7 -4.79 29.58 -0.84
C ALA A 7 -4.37 29.46 -2.32
N GLU A 8 -5.03 30.18 -3.25
CA GLU A 8 -4.68 30.21 -4.67
C GLU A 8 -3.36 30.94 -4.93
N ALA A 9 -3.15 32.11 -4.32
CA ALA A 9 -1.89 32.83 -4.38
C ALA A 9 -0.73 32.00 -3.80
N TRP A 10 -1.00 31.25 -2.73
CA TRP A 10 -0.05 30.34 -2.11
C TRP A 10 0.21 29.09 -2.96
N LEU A 11 -0.81 28.53 -3.65
CA LEU A 11 -0.64 27.44 -4.61
C LEU A 11 0.23 27.88 -5.79
N ALA A 12 0.01 29.09 -6.30
CA ALA A 12 0.80 29.66 -7.39
C ALA A 12 2.26 29.92 -6.96
N LEU A 13 2.49 30.44 -5.76
CA LEU A 13 3.82 30.66 -5.19
C LEU A 13 4.57 29.35 -4.91
N THR A 14 3.87 28.32 -4.42
CA THR A 14 4.47 27.00 -4.15
C THR A 14 4.80 26.25 -5.44
N GLN A 15 3.95 26.34 -6.47
CA GLN A 15 4.22 25.75 -7.79
C GLN A 15 5.38 26.45 -8.51
N LYS A 16 5.43 27.79 -8.48
CA LYS A 16 6.53 28.57 -9.08
C LYS A 16 7.87 28.22 -8.42
N ARG A 17 7.91 28.17 -7.09
CA ARG A 17 9.12 27.76 -6.35
C ARG A 17 9.45 26.27 -6.51
N GLN A 18 8.48 25.39 -6.77
CA GLN A 18 8.76 23.98 -7.09
C GLN A 18 9.38 23.78 -8.48
N ARG A 19 9.02 24.60 -9.48
CA ARG A 19 9.69 24.61 -10.78
C ARG A 19 11.11 25.19 -10.69
N GLU A 20 11.30 26.20 -9.86
CA GLU A 20 12.65 26.70 -9.51
C GLU A 20 13.47 25.62 -8.79
N ARG A 21 12.86 24.78 -7.94
CA ARG A 21 13.51 23.61 -7.32
C ARG A 21 13.91 22.51 -8.31
N GLU A 22 13.19 22.34 -9.42
CA GLU A 22 13.58 21.41 -10.51
C GLU A 22 14.79 21.96 -11.26
N ARG A 23 14.85 23.27 -11.50
CA ARG A 23 16.04 23.95 -12.08
C ARG A 23 17.25 23.97 -11.14
N GLU A 24 17.04 24.10 -9.84
CA GLU A 24 18.11 23.94 -8.84
C GLU A 24 18.54 22.47 -8.67
N ARG A 25 17.66 21.48 -8.88
CA ARG A 25 18.04 20.06 -8.95
C ARG A 25 18.96 19.80 -10.15
N GLU A 26 18.74 20.48 -11.28
CA GLU A 26 19.66 20.47 -12.42
C GLU A 26 21.00 21.13 -12.06
N ARG A 27 20.98 22.28 -11.38
CA ARG A 27 22.22 22.95 -10.93
C ARG A 27 23.01 22.17 -9.87
N GLU A 28 22.34 21.46 -8.97
CA GLU A 28 23.00 20.57 -7.99
C GLU A 28 23.51 19.26 -8.63
N ARG A 29 22.95 18.84 -9.77
CA ARG A 29 23.57 17.81 -10.62
C ARG A 29 24.88 18.33 -11.21
N GLU A 30 24.94 19.61 -11.56
CA GLU A 30 26.11 20.26 -12.20
C GLU A 30 27.22 20.71 -11.21
N MET A 31 26.88 21.17 -10.00
CA MET A 31 27.84 21.73 -9.01
C MET A 31 28.66 20.70 -8.21
N GLY A 32 28.47 19.39 -8.42
CA GLY A 32 29.15 18.32 -7.67
C GLY A 32 30.66 18.19 -7.92
N THR A 33 31.29 19.14 -8.61
CA THR A 33 32.68 19.09 -9.10
C THR A 33 33.66 19.96 -8.30
N ALA A 34 33.21 20.72 -7.28
CA ALA A 34 34.02 21.78 -6.66
C ALA A 34 34.77 21.43 -5.36
N ALA A 35 34.76 20.19 -4.88
CA ALA A 35 35.59 19.75 -3.76
C ALA A 35 35.95 18.28 -3.96
N GLY A 36 37.19 17.87 -3.68
CA GLY A 36 37.74 16.52 -3.94
C GLY A 36 37.10 15.35 -3.17
N GLU A 37 35.84 15.48 -2.76
CA GLU A 37 35.03 14.47 -2.10
C GLU A 37 33.83 14.07 -2.98
N MET A 38 33.54 12.77 -3.09
CA MET A 38 32.38 12.32 -3.87
C MET A 38 31.06 12.86 -3.31
N PRO A 39 30.17 13.39 -4.17
CA PRO A 39 28.86 13.90 -3.75
C PRO A 39 27.95 12.76 -3.26
N PRO A 40 26.97 13.05 -2.37
CA PRO A 40 26.08 12.04 -1.82
C PRO A 40 25.20 11.41 -2.92
N PHE A 41 24.86 10.13 -2.73
CA PHE A 41 24.00 9.36 -3.64
C PHE A 41 22.52 9.69 -3.46
N SER A 42 22.16 10.26 -2.32
CA SER A 42 20.80 10.71 -2.02
C SER A 42 20.76 12.12 -1.46
N ALA A 43 19.60 12.77 -1.55
CA ALA A 43 19.35 14.05 -0.91
C ALA A 43 17.97 14.09 -0.26
N VAL A 44 17.85 14.83 0.85
CA VAL A 44 16.59 15.04 1.58
C VAL A 44 16.30 16.53 1.66
N ARG A 45 15.08 16.94 1.29
CA ARG A 45 14.65 18.34 1.34
C ARG A 45 13.35 18.47 2.13
N VAL A 46 13.38 19.30 3.18
CA VAL A 46 12.20 19.60 3.99
C VAL A 46 11.33 20.65 3.30
N ASN A 47 10.03 20.39 3.16
CA ASN A 47 9.09 21.38 2.66
C ASN A 47 8.65 22.34 3.78
N LYS A 48 9.56 23.25 4.17
CA LYS A 48 9.35 24.25 5.24
C LYS A 48 8.02 25.01 5.15
N PRO A 49 7.60 25.56 3.98
CA PRO A 49 6.35 26.33 3.90
C PRO A 49 5.11 25.44 4.11
N LEU A 50 5.10 24.21 3.58
CA LEU A 50 4.01 23.27 3.82
C LEU A 50 3.96 22.84 5.30
N ALA A 51 5.11 22.60 5.92
CA ALA A 51 5.19 22.28 7.34
C ALA A 51 4.63 23.43 8.21
N ALA A 52 4.99 24.68 7.91
CA ALA A 52 4.48 25.84 8.63
C ALA A 52 2.95 25.99 8.45
N ALA A 53 2.45 25.84 7.22
CA ALA A 53 1.02 25.89 6.93
C ALA A 53 0.24 24.79 7.68
N ASN A 54 0.72 23.54 7.63
CA ASN A 54 0.10 22.42 8.34
C ASN A 54 0.04 22.67 9.86
N ARG A 55 1.12 23.16 10.46
CA ARG A 55 1.16 23.47 11.91
C ARG A 55 0.19 24.59 12.29
N LEU A 56 0.10 25.64 11.46
CA LEU A 56 -0.84 26.73 11.68
C LEU A 56 -2.29 26.25 11.57
N MET A 57 -2.61 25.50 10.50
CA MET A 57 -3.95 24.93 10.32
C MET A 57 -4.31 23.97 11.45
N ALA A 58 -3.35 23.17 11.93
CA ALA A 58 -3.56 22.28 13.07
C ALA A 58 -3.84 23.06 14.36
N ALA A 59 -3.11 24.13 14.63
CA ALA A 59 -3.34 24.99 15.80
C ALA A 59 -4.73 25.64 15.76
N VAL A 60 -5.11 26.23 14.61
CA VAL A 60 -6.43 26.82 14.42
C VAL A 60 -7.54 25.78 14.59
N HIS A 61 -7.40 24.61 13.95
CA HIS A 61 -8.39 23.55 14.03
C HIS A 61 -8.56 23.05 15.47
N LEU A 62 -7.46 22.85 16.19
CA LEU A 62 -7.50 22.43 17.60
C LEU A 62 -8.23 23.46 18.47
N SER A 63 -7.98 24.76 18.29
CA SER A 63 -8.70 25.81 19.02
C SER A 63 -10.20 25.80 18.72
N LEU A 64 -10.59 25.59 17.46
CA LEU A 64 -12.00 25.50 17.07
C LEU A 64 -12.68 24.27 17.65
N VAL A 65 -12.04 23.09 17.60
CA VAL A 65 -12.58 21.86 18.18
C VAL A 65 -12.66 21.96 19.70
N ALA A 66 -11.67 22.56 20.37
CA ALA A 66 -11.73 22.81 21.80
C ALA A 66 -12.93 23.71 22.16
N ALA A 67 -13.21 24.75 21.37
CA ALA A 67 -14.39 25.59 21.56
C ALA A 67 -15.71 24.81 21.35
N VAL A 68 -15.77 23.91 20.36
CA VAL A 68 -16.93 23.02 20.14
C VAL A 68 -17.17 22.13 21.36
N ILE A 69 -16.14 21.46 21.86
CA ILE A 69 -16.24 20.57 23.02
C ILE A 69 -16.63 21.35 24.27
N ALA A 70 -16.01 22.50 24.53
CA ALA A 70 -16.33 23.36 25.66
C ALA A 70 -17.78 23.87 25.60
N HIS A 71 -18.29 24.20 24.42
CA HIS A 71 -19.67 24.64 24.23
C HIS A 71 -20.68 23.48 24.39
N ARG A 72 -20.27 22.24 24.09
CA ARG A 72 -21.11 21.03 24.26
C ARG A 72 -21.09 20.45 25.67
N ALA A 73 -20.04 20.70 26.46
CA ALA A 73 -19.91 20.14 27.81
C ALA A 73 -21.09 20.45 28.76
N PRO A 74 -21.68 21.67 28.78
CA PRO A 74 -22.85 21.97 29.61
C PRO A 74 -24.13 21.25 29.18
N LEU A 75 -24.16 20.69 27.96
CA LEU A 75 -25.33 20.08 27.33
C LEU A 75 -25.39 18.55 27.48
N LEU A 76 -24.48 17.96 28.27
CA LEU A 76 -24.36 16.52 28.53
C LEU A 76 -25.55 15.90 29.30
N VAL A 77 -26.66 16.62 29.42
CA VAL A 77 -27.87 16.20 30.15
C VAL A 77 -28.71 15.21 29.34
N SER A 78 -28.56 15.17 28.00
CA SER A 78 -29.29 14.24 27.13
C SER A 78 -28.40 13.15 26.52
N ALA A 79 -28.96 11.96 26.33
CA ALA A 79 -28.27 10.84 25.68
C ALA A 79 -27.77 11.20 24.27
N ALA A 80 -28.56 11.97 23.50
CA ALA A 80 -28.18 12.43 22.16
C ALA A 80 -26.91 13.31 22.20
N ASN A 81 -26.85 14.26 23.13
CA ASN A 81 -25.67 15.13 23.29
C ASN A 81 -24.44 14.35 23.78
N ALA A 82 -24.63 13.38 24.69
CA ALA A 82 -23.55 12.51 25.14
C ALA A 82 -22.95 11.68 23.98
N THR A 83 -23.81 11.09 23.13
CA THR A 83 -23.37 10.35 21.95
C THR A 83 -22.63 11.25 20.94
N MET A 84 -23.09 12.48 20.75
CA MET A 84 -22.43 13.45 19.87
C MET A 84 -21.06 13.87 20.40
N VAL A 85 -20.92 14.09 21.72
CA VAL A 85 -19.62 14.37 22.35
C VAL A 85 -18.67 13.18 22.21
N ALA A 86 -19.16 11.95 22.39
CA ALA A 86 -18.35 10.74 22.17
C ALA A 86 -17.85 10.62 20.72
N ALA A 87 -18.70 10.96 19.74
CA ALA A 87 -18.31 11.05 18.33
C ALA A 87 -17.22 12.12 18.11
N ASP A 88 -17.40 13.31 18.67
CA ASP A 88 -16.42 14.41 18.55
C ASP A 88 -15.08 14.05 19.19
N LEU A 89 -15.07 13.40 20.36
CA LEU A 89 -13.85 12.93 21.02
C LEU A 89 -13.14 11.84 20.22
N THR A 90 -13.89 10.94 19.59
CA THR A 90 -13.32 9.91 18.71
C THR A 90 -12.68 10.54 17.47
N LEU A 91 -13.34 11.51 16.85
CA LEU A 91 -12.77 12.26 15.72
C LEU A 91 -11.53 13.05 16.13
N LEU A 92 -11.56 13.71 17.30
CA LEU A 92 -10.41 14.45 17.84
C LEU A 92 -9.22 13.52 18.10
N PHE A 93 -9.47 12.33 18.67
CA PHE A 93 -8.44 11.31 18.88
C PHE A 93 -7.78 10.88 17.57
N LEU A 94 -8.57 10.50 16.55
CA LEU A 94 -8.05 10.12 15.25
C LEU A 94 -7.32 11.28 14.55
N TRP A 95 -7.88 12.49 14.63
CA TRP A 95 -7.27 13.69 14.09
C TRP A 95 -5.91 13.97 14.75
N ALA A 96 -5.81 13.86 16.08
CA ALA A 96 -4.59 14.10 16.83
C ALA A 96 -3.48 13.12 16.44
N LEU A 97 -3.81 11.82 16.33
CA LEU A 97 -2.86 10.81 15.87
C LEU A 97 -2.33 11.12 14.45
N SER A 98 -3.21 11.61 13.57
CA SER A 98 -2.87 11.91 12.17
C SER A 98 -1.90 13.10 11.99
N GLN A 99 -1.80 14.02 12.97
CA GLN A 99 -1.00 15.25 12.85
C GLN A 99 0.50 14.99 12.75
N SER A 100 0.97 13.90 13.35
CA SER A 100 2.37 13.46 13.27
C SER A 100 2.87 13.39 11.80
N MET A 101 2.02 12.89 10.91
CA MET A 101 2.29 12.71 9.48
C MET A 101 2.18 14.00 8.64
N LEU A 102 1.87 15.13 9.24
CA LEU A 102 1.82 16.43 8.55
C LEU A 102 2.88 17.41 9.05
N TRP A 103 3.60 17.05 10.12
CA TRP A 103 4.44 17.96 10.89
C TRP A 103 5.73 18.36 10.17
N ARG A 104 6.32 17.44 9.41
CA ARG A 104 7.59 17.64 8.69
C ARG A 104 7.60 16.91 7.35
N PRO A 105 6.85 17.36 6.33
CA PRO A 105 6.91 16.76 5.00
C PRO A 105 8.31 16.92 4.38
N VAL A 106 8.93 15.83 3.95
CA VAL A 106 10.23 15.81 3.28
C VAL A 106 10.14 15.10 1.94
N SER A 107 10.93 15.53 0.97
CA SER A 107 11.07 14.86 -0.32
C SER A 107 12.51 14.41 -0.50
N ARG A 108 12.69 13.17 -0.98
CA ARG A 108 14.01 12.61 -1.28
C ARG A 108 14.29 12.58 -2.77
N ALA A 109 15.57 12.58 -3.12
CA ALA A 109 16.06 12.33 -4.47
C ALA A 109 17.19 11.30 -4.42
N ALA A 110 17.23 10.42 -5.43
CA ALA A 110 18.30 9.47 -5.65
C ALA A 110 19.12 9.89 -6.87
N PHE A 111 20.41 9.59 -6.87
CA PHE A 111 21.34 9.91 -7.95
C PHE A 111 22.10 8.65 -8.41
N PRO A 112 21.45 7.75 -9.18
CA PRO A 112 22.07 6.51 -9.68
C PRO A 112 23.43 6.71 -10.37
N GLU A 113 23.58 7.78 -11.15
CA GLU A 113 24.84 8.08 -11.85
C GLU A 113 26.03 8.25 -10.89
N ARG A 114 25.80 8.87 -9.72
CA ARG A 114 26.85 9.05 -8.70
C ARG A 114 27.23 7.71 -8.06
N LEU A 115 26.24 6.84 -7.85
CA LEU A 115 26.46 5.50 -7.33
C LEU A 115 27.27 4.66 -8.33
N LEU A 116 26.91 4.72 -9.62
CA LEU A 116 27.62 3.99 -10.68
C LEU A 116 29.04 4.52 -10.90
N LEU A 117 29.28 5.84 -10.77
CA LEU A 117 30.64 6.39 -10.81
C LEU A 117 31.47 5.98 -9.59
N ALA A 118 30.84 5.83 -8.43
CA ALA A 118 31.50 5.41 -7.20
C ALA A 118 31.83 3.91 -7.19
N ALA A 119 30.94 3.08 -7.72
CA ALA A 119 31.18 1.66 -7.94
C ALA A 119 32.10 1.51 -9.17
N ARG A 120 33.39 1.25 -8.95
CA ARG A 120 34.39 1.20 -10.04
C ARG A 120 33.99 0.22 -11.14
N ARG A 121 33.29 -0.86 -10.74
CA ARG A 121 32.58 -1.80 -11.61
C ARG A 121 31.17 -2.02 -11.08
N ARG A 122 30.19 -2.20 -11.96
CA ARG A 122 28.82 -2.53 -11.56
C ARG A 122 28.74 -3.86 -10.81
N SER A 123 29.67 -4.80 -11.04
CA SER A 123 29.78 -6.05 -10.30
C SER A 123 30.11 -5.89 -8.81
N GLU A 124 30.55 -4.70 -8.37
CA GLU A 124 30.75 -4.35 -6.96
C GLU A 124 29.44 -4.01 -6.23
N LEU A 125 28.34 -3.83 -6.97
CA LEU A 125 27.02 -3.61 -6.39
C LEU A 125 26.54 -4.88 -5.65
N PRO A 126 25.83 -4.71 -4.52
CA PRO A 126 25.32 -5.84 -3.74
C PRO A 126 24.26 -6.63 -4.50
N GLY A 127 24.07 -7.91 -4.17
CA GLY A 127 22.98 -8.69 -4.76
C GLY A 127 21.59 -8.15 -4.40
N VAL A 128 20.61 -8.35 -5.29
CA VAL A 128 19.19 -8.05 -5.08
C VAL A 128 18.33 -9.26 -5.47
N ASP A 129 17.54 -9.76 -4.52
CA ASP A 129 16.50 -10.75 -4.77
C ASP A 129 15.14 -10.07 -4.97
N VAL A 130 14.41 -10.41 -6.03
CA VAL A 130 13.03 -9.97 -6.26
C VAL A 130 12.07 -11.09 -5.90
N LEU A 131 11.17 -10.86 -4.95
CA LEU A 131 10.16 -11.82 -4.51
C LEU A 131 8.81 -11.41 -5.07
N VAL A 132 8.24 -12.27 -5.92
CA VAL A 132 6.90 -12.13 -6.50
C VAL A 132 6.03 -13.26 -5.96
N VAL A 133 4.84 -12.93 -5.43
CA VAL A 133 3.92 -13.93 -4.86
C VAL A 133 2.63 -13.93 -5.66
N THR A 134 2.19 -15.11 -6.10
CA THR A 134 0.88 -15.35 -6.71
C THR A 134 0.10 -16.41 -5.94
N ALA A 135 -1.20 -16.21 -5.78
CA ALA A 135 -2.08 -17.07 -5.01
C ALA A 135 -2.64 -18.23 -5.82
N ASP A 136 -3.20 -17.95 -7.00
CA ASP A 136 -3.91 -18.93 -7.84
C ASP A 136 -4.17 -18.35 -9.25
N PRO A 137 -3.89 -19.10 -10.33
CA PRO A 137 -4.08 -18.61 -11.71
C PRO A 137 -5.55 -18.33 -12.10
N ASP A 138 -6.54 -18.88 -11.39
CA ASP A 138 -7.97 -18.58 -11.60
C ASP A 138 -8.33 -17.17 -11.12
N LYS A 139 -7.60 -16.66 -10.12
CA LYS A 139 -7.85 -15.36 -9.50
C LYS A 139 -6.91 -14.28 -10.04
N GLU A 140 -5.70 -14.70 -10.40
CA GLU A 140 -4.61 -13.85 -10.86
C GLU A 140 -4.14 -14.38 -12.21
N PRO A 141 -4.53 -13.74 -13.33
CA PRO A 141 -4.23 -14.25 -14.67
C PRO A 141 -2.73 -14.49 -14.87
N ALA A 142 -2.36 -15.70 -15.28
CA ALA A 142 -0.96 -16.11 -15.41
C ALA A 142 -0.12 -15.15 -16.28
N LEU A 143 -0.68 -14.65 -17.39
CA LEU A 143 -0.01 -13.66 -18.24
C LEU A 143 0.35 -12.37 -17.48
N GLY A 144 -0.56 -11.87 -16.63
CA GLY A 144 -0.33 -10.69 -15.80
C GLY A 144 0.82 -10.92 -14.82
N VAL A 145 0.83 -12.08 -14.15
CA VAL A 145 1.92 -12.49 -13.26
C VAL A 145 3.26 -12.55 -14.01
N MET A 146 3.27 -13.15 -15.21
CA MET A 146 4.49 -13.28 -16.01
C MET A 146 5.00 -11.93 -16.53
N ASN A 147 4.11 -10.99 -16.87
CA ASN A 147 4.52 -9.63 -17.21
C ASN A 147 5.27 -8.96 -16.06
N THR A 148 4.81 -9.14 -14.82
CA THR A 148 5.52 -8.67 -13.62
C THR A 148 6.89 -9.33 -13.49
N VAL A 149 6.97 -10.66 -13.60
CA VAL A 149 8.24 -11.42 -13.53
C VAL A 149 9.24 -10.95 -14.60
N VAL A 150 8.82 -10.89 -15.87
CA VAL A 150 9.68 -10.48 -16.99
C VAL A 150 10.12 -9.02 -16.84
N SER A 151 9.24 -8.13 -16.38
CA SER A 151 9.60 -6.73 -16.13
C SER A 151 10.60 -6.57 -14.98
N ALA A 152 10.54 -7.43 -13.96
CA ALA A 152 11.48 -7.46 -12.85
C ALA A 152 12.86 -7.99 -13.27
N MET A 153 12.91 -9.00 -14.13
CA MET A 153 14.18 -9.49 -14.71
C MET A 153 14.88 -8.42 -15.57
N ALA A 154 14.13 -7.49 -16.15
CA ALA A 154 14.67 -6.42 -16.98
C ALA A 154 15.05 -5.14 -16.18
N LEU A 155 15.10 -5.15 -14.85
CA LEU A 155 15.62 -4.02 -14.06
C LEU A 155 17.06 -3.67 -14.47
N ASP A 156 17.44 -2.40 -14.33
CA ASP A 156 18.79 -1.92 -14.67
C ASP A 156 19.77 -2.27 -13.55
N TYR A 157 20.18 -3.52 -13.53
CA TYR A 157 21.09 -4.10 -12.53
C TYR A 157 21.95 -5.20 -13.18
N PRO A 158 23.17 -5.47 -12.66
CA PRO A 158 24.01 -6.56 -13.18
C PRO A 158 23.28 -7.89 -13.11
N GLY A 159 23.31 -8.65 -14.20
CA GLY A 159 22.62 -9.93 -14.30
C GLY A 159 23.03 -10.92 -13.23
N ALA A 160 24.33 -11.04 -12.96
CA ALA A 160 24.89 -11.90 -11.92
C ALA A 160 24.50 -11.49 -10.49
N ARG A 161 23.98 -10.26 -10.30
CA ARG A 161 23.57 -9.70 -8.99
C ARG A 161 22.06 -9.58 -8.84
N LEU A 162 21.27 -9.95 -9.84
CA LEU A 162 19.81 -9.88 -9.82
C LEU A 162 19.22 -11.29 -9.93
N SER A 163 18.35 -11.66 -9.00
CA SER A 163 17.63 -12.93 -9.03
C SER A 163 16.15 -12.71 -8.77
N VAL A 164 15.28 -13.35 -9.55
CA VAL A 164 13.83 -13.22 -9.44
C VAL A 164 13.24 -14.54 -8.95
N TYR A 165 12.39 -14.47 -7.93
CA TYR A 165 11.76 -15.60 -7.29
C TYR A 165 10.24 -15.47 -7.42
N LEU A 166 9.59 -16.45 -8.02
CA LEU A 166 8.14 -16.53 -8.14
C LEU A 166 7.61 -17.60 -7.19
N SER A 167 6.82 -17.19 -6.20
CA SER A 167 6.06 -18.10 -5.34
C SER A 167 4.68 -18.37 -5.92
N ASP A 168 4.37 -19.63 -6.18
CA ASP A 168 3.02 -20.11 -6.51
C ASP A 168 2.40 -20.81 -5.29
N ASP A 169 1.42 -20.15 -4.67
CA ASP A 169 0.72 -20.65 -3.49
C ASP A 169 -0.35 -21.72 -3.80
N ALA A 170 -0.70 -21.93 -5.06
CA ALA A 170 -1.61 -23.00 -5.52
C ALA A 170 -0.86 -24.24 -6.00
N GLY A 171 0.44 -24.12 -6.30
CA GLY A 171 1.23 -25.20 -6.90
C GLY A 171 0.67 -25.64 -8.26
N SER A 172 0.23 -24.69 -9.08
CA SER A 172 -0.46 -24.95 -10.34
C SER A 172 0.53 -25.30 -11.46
N PRO A 173 0.31 -26.41 -12.19
CA PRO A 173 1.08 -26.73 -13.38
C PRO A 173 1.00 -25.64 -14.46
N LEU A 174 -0.09 -24.86 -14.50
CA LEU A 174 -0.26 -23.75 -15.43
C LEU A 174 0.71 -22.60 -15.11
N THR A 175 0.83 -22.23 -13.84
CA THR A 175 1.76 -21.17 -13.40
C THR A 175 3.20 -21.59 -13.67
N LEU A 176 3.56 -22.84 -13.39
CA LEU A 176 4.90 -23.38 -13.69
C LEU A 176 5.21 -23.34 -15.19
N LEU A 177 4.27 -23.78 -16.03
CA LEU A 177 4.42 -23.70 -17.49
C LEU A 177 4.59 -22.25 -17.95
N ALA A 178 3.75 -21.34 -17.43
CA ALA A 178 3.83 -19.91 -17.74
C ALA A 178 5.18 -19.33 -17.35
N ALA A 179 5.74 -19.71 -16.19
CA ALA A 179 7.07 -19.29 -15.74
C ALA A 179 8.18 -19.76 -16.69
N ARG A 180 8.15 -21.01 -17.15
CA ARG A 180 9.11 -21.53 -18.15
C ARG A 180 9.02 -20.77 -19.48
N LYS A 181 7.81 -20.51 -19.97
CA LYS A 181 7.59 -19.72 -21.19
C LYS A 181 8.04 -18.27 -21.02
N ALA A 182 7.80 -17.68 -19.84
CA ALA A 182 8.23 -16.33 -19.51
C ALA A 182 9.76 -16.20 -19.50
N TYR A 183 10.47 -17.21 -18.96
CA TYR A 183 11.93 -17.26 -19.03
C TYR A 183 12.43 -17.34 -20.48
N GLY A 184 11.78 -18.18 -21.31
CA GLY A 184 12.07 -18.29 -22.74
C GLY A 184 11.95 -16.94 -23.46
N PHE A 185 10.88 -16.19 -23.21
CA PHE A 185 10.70 -14.83 -23.74
C PHE A 185 11.72 -13.84 -23.15
N ALA A 186 12.01 -13.92 -21.84
CA ALA A 186 12.94 -13.04 -21.15
C ALA A 186 14.35 -13.06 -21.75
N ARG A 187 14.81 -14.21 -22.28
CA ARG A 187 16.09 -14.33 -22.98
C ARG A 187 16.23 -13.43 -24.21
N ALA A 188 15.12 -13.08 -24.86
CA ALA A 188 15.12 -12.07 -25.93
C ALA A 188 14.82 -10.66 -25.40
N TRP A 189 13.90 -10.54 -24.44
CA TRP A 189 13.43 -9.25 -23.92
C TRP A 189 14.46 -8.50 -23.07
N VAL A 190 15.18 -9.18 -22.19
CA VAL A 190 16.15 -8.55 -21.26
C VAL A 190 17.33 -7.95 -22.02
N PRO A 191 18.00 -8.67 -22.96
CA PRO A 191 19.05 -8.07 -23.78
C PRO A 191 18.55 -6.90 -24.63
N PHE A 192 17.35 -7.01 -25.23
CA PHE A 192 16.73 -5.91 -25.98
C PHE A 192 16.53 -4.66 -25.09
N CYS A 193 16.02 -4.85 -23.87
CA CYS A 193 15.86 -3.76 -22.92
C CYS A 193 17.20 -3.06 -22.65
N ARG A 194 18.25 -3.84 -22.35
CA ARG A 194 19.61 -3.35 -22.08
C ARG A 194 20.17 -2.59 -23.29
N LYS A 195 20.20 -3.20 -24.48
CA LYS A 195 20.75 -2.64 -25.73
C LYS A 195 20.13 -1.28 -26.08
N TYR A 196 18.81 -1.13 -25.90
CA TYR A 196 18.09 0.09 -26.30
C TYR A 196 17.64 0.98 -25.14
N SER A 197 18.17 0.74 -23.93
CA SER A 197 17.84 1.50 -22.72
C SER A 197 16.33 1.73 -22.56
N VAL A 198 15.54 0.67 -22.78
CA VAL A 198 14.08 0.72 -22.75
C VAL A 198 13.63 1.21 -21.37
N GLN A 199 12.92 2.34 -21.31
CA GLN A 199 12.54 2.94 -20.03
C GLN A 199 11.47 2.14 -19.29
N CYS A 200 10.55 1.50 -20.01
CA CYS A 200 9.47 0.67 -19.48
C CYS A 200 9.75 -0.81 -19.73
N PRO A 201 10.18 -1.58 -18.72
CA PRO A 201 10.49 -3.00 -18.93
C PRO A 201 9.24 -3.88 -18.97
N TRP A 202 8.04 -3.33 -18.78
CA TRP A 202 6.77 -4.05 -18.89
C TRP A 202 6.39 -4.27 -20.37
N PRO A 203 6.46 -5.52 -20.89
CA PRO A 203 6.34 -5.77 -22.33
C PRO A 203 4.99 -5.35 -22.92
N ASP A 204 3.88 -5.73 -22.29
CA ASP A 204 2.52 -5.42 -22.75
C ASP A 204 2.36 -3.91 -22.99
N ARG A 205 2.77 -3.10 -22.01
CA ARG A 205 2.68 -1.64 -22.10
C ARG A 205 3.63 -1.05 -23.12
N TYR A 206 4.85 -1.58 -23.26
CA TYR A 206 5.84 -1.06 -24.20
C TYR A 206 5.49 -1.41 -25.67
N LEU A 207 4.96 -2.60 -25.91
CA LEU A 207 4.66 -3.12 -27.24
C LEU A 207 3.27 -2.71 -27.76
N ALA A 208 2.37 -2.28 -26.88
CA ALA A 208 1.06 -1.72 -27.22
C ALA A 208 1.11 -0.33 -27.88
N GLY A 209 2.21 0.42 -27.73
CA GLY A 209 2.36 1.73 -28.37
C GLY A 209 2.59 1.61 -29.89
N ASP A 210 1.90 2.45 -30.66
CA ASP A 210 2.15 2.65 -32.09
C ASP A 210 3.46 3.43 -32.28
N ASP A 211 4.36 2.86 -33.07
CA ASP A 211 5.56 3.48 -33.67
C ASP A 211 6.42 4.38 -32.76
N ASP A 212 7.41 3.77 -32.09
CA ASP A 212 8.61 4.50 -31.69
C ASP A 212 9.19 5.19 -32.95
N GLU A 213 9.56 6.48 -32.88
CA GLU A 213 10.29 7.22 -33.95
C GLU A 213 11.65 6.58 -34.34
N ARG A 214 11.99 5.45 -33.71
CA ARG A 214 13.19 4.65 -33.96
C ARG A 214 13.14 4.11 -35.39
N ARG A 215 14.13 4.47 -36.20
CA ARG A 215 14.35 3.96 -37.56
C ARG A 215 15.52 2.98 -37.58
N GLY A 216 15.53 2.08 -38.56
CA GLY A 216 16.63 1.10 -38.76
C GLY A 216 16.50 -0.15 -37.88
N GLU A 217 17.64 -0.75 -37.52
CA GLU A 217 17.77 -2.04 -36.82
C GLU A 217 16.90 -2.15 -35.55
N ALA A 218 16.83 -1.09 -34.74
CA ALA A 218 16.02 -1.05 -33.51
C ALA A 218 14.52 -1.29 -33.76
N ALA A 219 13.99 -0.84 -34.89
CA ALA A 219 12.59 -1.04 -35.26
C ALA A 219 12.33 -2.47 -35.73
N GLU A 220 13.28 -3.08 -36.44
CA GLU A 220 13.23 -4.48 -36.87
C GLU A 220 13.30 -5.43 -35.69
N GLU A 221 14.25 -5.22 -34.78
CA GLU A 221 14.35 -5.99 -33.54
C GLU A 221 13.09 -5.83 -32.69
N ARG A 222 12.57 -4.60 -32.51
CA ARG A 222 11.30 -4.37 -31.80
C ARG A 222 10.14 -5.16 -32.42
N ARG A 223 10.05 -5.21 -33.76
CA ARG A 223 9.02 -6.01 -34.47
C ARG A 223 9.21 -7.50 -34.23
N GLY A 224 10.45 -7.99 -34.23
CA GLY A 224 10.78 -9.38 -33.88
C GLY A 224 10.35 -9.71 -32.44
N ILE A 225 10.72 -8.88 -31.48
CA ILE A 225 10.33 -9.00 -30.07
C ILE A 225 8.80 -8.95 -29.91
N LYS A 226 8.11 -8.07 -30.65
CA LYS A 226 6.64 -8.01 -30.62
C LYS A 226 6.01 -9.32 -31.06
N LYS A 227 6.50 -9.94 -32.14
CA LYS A 227 6.02 -11.25 -32.60
C LYS A 227 6.27 -12.35 -31.56
N LEU A 228 7.45 -12.36 -30.93
CA LEU A 228 7.76 -13.29 -29.85
C LEU A 228 6.84 -13.10 -28.65
N TYR A 229 6.51 -11.86 -28.30
CA TYR A 229 5.59 -11.54 -27.21
C TYR A 229 4.16 -12.01 -27.49
N GLU A 230 3.64 -11.77 -28.71
CA GLU A 230 2.31 -12.26 -29.09
C GLU A 230 2.27 -13.80 -29.09
N THR A 231 3.32 -14.46 -29.60
CA THR A 231 3.44 -15.93 -29.54
C THR A 231 3.41 -16.41 -28.10
N PHE A 232 4.20 -15.80 -27.22
CA PHE A 232 4.23 -16.09 -25.79
C PHE A 232 2.86 -15.91 -25.11
N LYS A 233 2.11 -14.86 -25.49
CA LYS A 233 0.78 -14.57 -24.98
C LYS A 233 -0.23 -15.61 -25.43
N GLU A 234 -0.32 -15.89 -26.73
CA GLU A 234 -1.19 -16.92 -27.31
C GLU A 234 -0.94 -18.28 -26.64
N ASP A 235 0.32 -18.61 -26.43
CA ASP A 235 0.79 -19.83 -25.79
C ASP A 235 0.32 -20.01 -24.33
N ILE A 236 0.24 -18.91 -23.57
CA ILE A 236 -0.30 -18.91 -22.20
C ILE A 236 -1.82 -19.00 -22.26
N GLU A 237 -2.47 -18.23 -23.13
CA GLU A 237 -3.91 -18.22 -23.27
C GLU A 237 -4.45 -19.59 -23.70
N ASP A 238 -3.76 -20.28 -24.61
CA ASP A 238 -4.05 -21.67 -24.99
C ASP A 238 -3.91 -22.64 -23.82
N ALA A 239 -2.87 -22.46 -22.99
CA ALA A 239 -2.69 -23.28 -21.79
C ALA A 239 -3.81 -23.02 -20.77
N CYS A 240 -4.23 -21.76 -20.60
CA CYS A 240 -5.37 -21.38 -19.75
C CYS A 240 -6.67 -22.02 -20.23
N ARG A 241 -6.95 -21.98 -21.55
CA ARG A 241 -8.13 -22.64 -22.14
C ARG A 241 -8.14 -24.14 -21.85
N LYS A 242 -7.02 -24.82 -22.10
CA LYS A 242 -6.86 -26.27 -21.81
C LYS A 242 -6.93 -26.60 -20.31
N HIS A 243 -6.58 -25.65 -19.43
CA HIS A 243 -6.66 -25.81 -17.99
C HIS A 243 -8.10 -25.69 -17.48
N ALA A 244 -8.88 -24.76 -18.01
CA ALA A 244 -10.28 -24.55 -17.64
C ALA A 244 -11.17 -25.78 -17.92
N ASP A 245 -10.84 -26.57 -18.94
CA ASP A 245 -11.55 -27.81 -19.30
C ASP A 245 -11.25 -29.00 -18.37
N ARG A 246 -10.23 -28.92 -17.51
CA ARG A 246 -9.90 -29.98 -16.55
C ARG A 246 -10.58 -29.72 -15.19
N THR A 247 -11.24 -30.73 -14.65
CA THR A 247 -12.02 -30.66 -13.40
C THR A 247 -11.22 -30.02 -12.26
N ARG A 248 -11.79 -28.96 -11.66
CA ARG A 248 -11.27 -28.16 -10.53
C ARG A 248 -11.15 -28.96 -9.23
N GLU A 249 -10.22 -29.90 -9.13
CA GLU A 249 -9.73 -30.31 -7.82
C GLU A 249 -8.74 -29.26 -7.32
N LYS A 250 -9.22 -28.35 -6.47
CA LYS A 250 -8.33 -27.49 -5.67
C LYS A 250 -7.43 -28.40 -4.84
N ARG A 251 -6.17 -28.56 -5.27
CA ARG A 251 -5.13 -29.24 -4.48
C ARG A 251 -4.83 -28.39 -3.26
N LYS A 252 -5.65 -28.56 -2.22
CA LYS A 252 -5.39 -28.00 -0.89
C LYS A 252 -4.12 -28.62 -0.27
N ASP A 253 -3.73 -29.80 -0.75
CA ASP A 253 -2.53 -30.52 -0.37
C ASP A 253 -1.63 -30.70 -1.59
N HIS A 254 -0.38 -30.26 -1.50
CA HIS A 254 0.65 -30.49 -2.50
C HIS A 254 2.05 -30.39 -1.88
N ASP A 255 3.00 -31.09 -2.47
CA ASP A 255 4.38 -31.11 -2.01
C ASP A 255 5.10 -29.81 -2.38
N ALA A 256 6.23 -29.55 -1.71
CA ALA A 256 7.12 -28.48 -2.11
C ALA A 256 7.80 -28.82 -3.45
N TYR A 257 7.97 -27.81 -4.30
CA TYR A 257 8.64 -27.92 -5.58
C TYR A 257 9.43 -26.64 -5.85
N VAL A 258 10.71 -26.78 -6.22
CA VAL A 258 11.59 -25.67 -6.56
C VAL A 258 12.25 -25.96 -7.89
N GLU A 259 12.19 -25.00 -8.81
CA GLU A 259 12.84 -25.09 -10.12
C GLU A 259 13.64 -23.81 -10.38
N ILE A 260 14.93 -23.97 -10.69
CA ILE A 260 15.83 -22.88 -11.02
C ILE A 260 15.97 -22.85 -12.54
N MET A 261 15.59 -21.75 -13.16
CA MET A 261 15.72 -21.49 -14.59
C MET A 261 16.91 -20.55 -14.79
N SER A 262 17.93 -21.06 -15.49
CA SER A 262 19.13 -20.32 -15.85
C SER A 262 19.46 -20.54 -17.33
N ALA A 263 20.16 -19.59 -17.95
CA ALA A 263 20.91 -19.86 -19.16
C ALA A 263 21.92 -20.97 -18.82
N GLY A 264 21.98 -22.03 -19.63
CA GLY A 264 22.87 -23.17 -19.37
C GLY A 264 24.36 -22.80 -19.46
N ASP A 265 25.23 -23.78 -19.28
CA ASP A 265 26.70 -23.62 -19.32
C ASP A 265 27.26 -23.24 -20.70
N GLU A 266 26.41 -23.18 -21.74
CA GLU A 266 26.78 -22.85 -23.12
C GLU A 266 26.80 -21.33 -23.40
N GLU A 267 26.33 -20.50 -22.46
CA GLU A 267 26.37 -19.01 -22.52
C GLU A 267 27.23 -18.44 -21.39
N GLU A 268 28.45 -18.97 -21.19
CA GLU A 268 29.48 -18.32 -20.37
C GLU A 268 30.00 -17.07 -21.09
N ASP A 269 29.16 -16.02 -21.15
CA ASP A 269 29.70 -14.67 -21.28
C ASP A 269 30.43 -14.35 -19.97
N ASP A 270 31.75 -14.14 -20.05
CA ASP A 270 32.61 -13.75 -18.92
C ASP A 270 32.21 -12.40 -18.27
N ASP A 271 31.23 -11.69 -18.84
CA ASP A 271 30.74 -10.41 -18.35
C ASP A 271 29.50 -10.56 -17.45
N ASP A 272 29.71 -10.44 -16.13
CA ASP A 272 28.70 -10.39 -15.07
C ASP A 272 27.52 -9.43 -15.37
N GLU A 273 27.76 -8.39 -16.17
CA GLU A 273 26.75 -7.39 -16.55
C GLU A 273 25.77 -7.94 -17.60
N SER A 274 26.30 -8.63 -18.62
CA SER A 274 25.54 -9.20 -19.74
C SER A 274 24.73 -10.45 -19.36
N ARG A 275 25.13 -11.15 -18.29
CA ARG A 275 24.49 -12.38 -17.82
C ARG A 275 22.98 -12.23 -17.65
N MET A 276 22.25 -13.32 -17.88
CA MET A 276 20.81 -13.38 -17.62
C MET A 276 20.53 -13.53 -16.11
N PRO A 277 19.61 -12.74 -15.53
CA PRO A 277 19.14 -12.95 -14.16
C PRO A 277 18.54 -14.35 -13.98
N LEU A 278 18.73 -14.92 -12.78
CA LEU A 278 18.11 -16.19 -12.40
C LEU A 278 16.59 -16.01 -12.23
N LEU A 279 15.81 -16.98 -12.69
CA LEU A 279 14.39 -17.11 -12.33
C LEU A 279 14.19 -18.40 -11.52
N VAL A 280 13.71 -18.27 -10.29
CA VAL A 280 13.45 -19.41 -9.40
C VAL A 280 11.95 -19.52 -9.16
N TYR A 281 11.35 -20.60 -9.63
CA TYR A 281 9.98 -20.95 -9.31
C TYR A 281 9.95 -21.72 -7.98
N VAL A 282 9.05 -21.32 -7.07
CA VAL A 282 8.86 -21.97 -5.78
C VAL A 282 7.37 -22.23 -5.57
N SER A 283 7.00 -23.48 -5.41
CA SER A 283 5.72 -23.89 -4.83
C SER A 283 6.02 -24.47 -3.46
N ARG A 284 5.64 -23.79 -2.38
CA ARG A 284 5.83 -24.31 -1.02
C ARG A 284 4.91 -25.49 -0.74
N GLU A 285 5.28 -26.36 0.20
CA GLU A 285 4.37 -27.44 0.60
C GLU A 285 3.14 -26.84 1.30
N LYS A 286 1.96 -27.35 0.96
CA LYS A 286 0.72 -27.02 1.67
C LYS A 286 0.02 -28.29 2.10
N ARG A 287 -0.46 -28.28 3.34
CA ARG A 287 -1.26 -29.34 3.95
C ARG A 287 -2.45 -28.72 4.66
N ARG A 288 -3.65 -29.31 4.57
CA ARG A 288 -4.87 -28.84 5.24
C ARG A 288 -4.72 -28.70 6.75
N ALA A 289 -3.89 -29.55 7.37
CA ALA A 289 -3.66 -29.56 8.81
C ALA A 289 -2.68 -28.48 9.27
N SER A 290 -1.98 -27.80 8.35
CA SER A 290 -0.92 -26.83 8.67
C SER A 290 -1.36 -25.42 8.28
N PRO A 291 -1.26 -24.42 9.19
CA PRO A 291 -1.52 -23.04 8.83
C PRO A 291 -0.46 -22.54 7.84
N HIS A 292 -0.89 -21.89 6.76
CA HIS A 292 0.01 -21.43 5.69
C HIS A 292 0.26 -19.90 5.72
N HIS A 293 -0.43 -19.15 6.57
CA HIS A 293 -0.16 -17.71 6.79
C HIS A 293 -0.17 -16.83 5.52
N PHE A 294 -0.97 -17.20 4.51
CA PHE A 294 -1.17 -16.45 3.26
C PHE A 294 0.15 -15.93 2.66
N LYS A 295 0.18 -14.65 2.26
CA LYS A 295 1.34 -13.98 1.65
C LYS A 295 2.57 -13.95 2.57
N ALA A 296 2.39 -13.73 3.88
CA ALA A 296 3.50 -13.69 4.83
C ALA A 296 4.30 -15.00 4.83
N GLY A 297 3.59 -16.14 4.85
CA GLY A 297 4.24 -17.45 4.79
C GLY A 297 4.90 -17.73 3.45
N ALA A 298 4.32 -17.24 2.34
CA ALA A 298 4.92 -17.37 1.01
C ALA A 298 6.23 -16.59 0.92
N LEU A 299 6.23 -15.34 1.40
CA LEU A 299 7.44 -14.51 1.46
C LEU A 299 8.51 -15.10 2.37
N ASN A 300 8.13 -15.69 3.51
CA ASN A 300 9.09 -16.37 4.40
C ASN A 300 9.68 -17.63 3.76
N ALA A 301 8.89 -18.42 3.03
CA ALA A 301 9.40 -19.55 2.25
C ALA A 301 10.39 -19.07 1.17
N LEU A 302 10.05 -18.02 0.43
CA LEU A 302 10.96 -17.40 -0.53
C LEU A 302 12.23 -16.87 0.12
N LEU A 303 12.17 -16.23 1.29
CA LEU A 303 13.35 -15.74 2.00
C LEU A 303 14.31 -16.88 2.36
N ARG A 304 13.79 -18.04 2.78
CA ARG A 304 14.60 -19.22 3.08
C ARG A 304 15.23 -19.81 1.83
N VAL A 305 14.44 -20.03 0.77
CA VAL A 305 14.93 -20.59 -0.50
C VAL A 305 15.97 -19.66 -1.11
N SER A 306 15.71 -18.35 -1.14
CA SER A 306 16.65 -17.39 -1.73
C SER A 306 17.95 -17.27 -0.92
N SER A 307 17.93 -17.53 0.39
CA SER A 307 19.14 -17.63 1.22
C SER A 307 20.06 -18.77 0.76
N LEU A 308 19.51 -19.85 0.21
CA LEU A 308 20.29 -21.00 -0.28
C LEU A 308 20.78 -20.82 -1.71
N VAL A 309 20.09 -19.99 -2.51
CA VAL A 309 20.36 -19.86 -3.95
C VAL A 309 21.27 -18.66 -4.25
N SER A 310 20.85 -17.43 -3.92
CA SER A 310 21.61 -16.20 -4.24
C SER A 310 22.13 -15.48 -2.99
N ASN A 311 21.49 -15.67 -1.84
CA ASN A 311 21.78 -15.02 -0.56
C ASN A 311 21.97 -13.49 -0.65
N ALA A 312 21.18 -12.82 -1.48
CA ALA A 312 21.32 -11.38 -1.72
C ALA A 312 21.03 -10.56 -0.44
N PRO A 313 21.85 -9.55 -0.07
CA PRO A 313 21.62 -8.75 1.13
C PRO A 313 20.38 -7.85 1.04
N PHE A 314 19.86 -7.58 -0.16
CA PHE A 314 18.67 -6.78 -0.38
C PHE A 314 17.56 -7.59 -1.05
N VAL A 315 16.33 -7.29 -0.68
CA VAL A 315 15.12 -7.99 -1.14
C VAL A 315 14.10 -6.96 -1.62
N LEU A 316 13.74 -7.02 -2.90
CA LEU A 316 12.58 -6.36 -3.47
C LEU A 316 11.35 -7.25 -3.31
N VAL A 317 10.25 -6.73 -2.80
CA VAL A 317 8.97 -7.46 -2.79
C VAL A 317 7.97 -6.81 -3.74
N LEU A 318 7.35 -7.62 -4.61
CA LEU A 318 6.32 -7.22 -5.54
C LEU A 318 5.08 -8.12 -5.42
N ASP A 319 3.90 -7.52 -5.46
CA ASP A 319 2.67 -8.23 -5.76
C ASP A 319 2.68 -8.70 -7.23
N CYS A 320 1.99 -9.81 -7.52
CA CYS A 320 1.94 -10.36 -8.86
C CYS A 320 1.34 -9.42 -9.92
N ASP A 321 0.53 -8.44 -9.50
CA ASP A 321 -0.06 -7.43 -10.36
C ASP A 321 0.70 -6.09 -10.38
N MET A 322 1.88 -6.01 -9.76
CA MET A 322 2.71 -4.80 -9.66
C MET A 322 3.93 -4.86 -10.60
N SER A 323 3.70 -4.61 -11.89
CA SER A 323 4.76 -4.65 -12.91
C SER A 323 5.72 -3.45 -12.80
N CYS A 324 6.99 -3.66 -13.16
CA CYS A 324 8.01 -2.62 -13.21
C CYS A 324 7.74 -1.68 -14.40
N ASN A 325 7.48 -0.41 -14.11
CA ASN A 325 7.31 0.65 -15.13
C ASN A 325 8.59 1.48 -15.35
N SER A 326 9.55 1.41 -14.43
CA SER A 326 10.89 1.98 -14.57
C SER A 326 11.93 0.89 -14.31
N ARG A 327 13.06 0.91 -15.02
CA ARG A 327 14.19 0.00 -14.76
C ARG A 327 15.10 0.48 -13.64
N ALA A 328 15.05 1.76 -13.28
CA ALA A 328 16.01 2.39 -12.38
C ALA A 328 15.79 2.09 -10.89
N SER A 329 14.67 1.48 -10.51
CA SER A 329 14.24 1.39 -9.10
C SER A 329 15.24 0.69 -8.18
N ALA A 330 15.97 -0.31 -8.69
CA ALA A 330 17.01 -1.00 -7.93
C ALA A 330 18.17 -0.05 -7.59
N LEU A 331 18.69 0.67 -8.59
CA LEU A 331 19.75 1.66 -8.39
C LEU A 331 19.29 2.81 -7.50
N GLU A 332 18.06 3.31 -7.70
CA GLU A 332 17.47 4.36 -6.87
C GLU A 332 17.36 3.94 -5.40
N ALA A 333 16.98 2.68 -5.13
CA ALA A 333 16.95 2.15 -3.77
C ALA A 333 18.36 2.02 -3.18
N MET A 334 19.33 1.53 -3.97
CA MET A 334 20.72 1.39 -3.53
C MET A 334 21.36 2.75 -3.23
N CYS A 335 20.96 3.81 -3.91
CA CYS A 335 21.39 5.17 -3.56
C CYS A 335 21.04 5.56 -2.12
N PHE A 336 19.99 5.00 -1.51
CA PHE A 336 19.68 5.27 -0.10
C PHE A 336 20.39 4.31 0.85
N HIS A 337 20.46 3.02 0.50
CA HIS A 337 21.10 2.00 1.33
C HIS A 337 22.62 2.09 1.40
N LEU A 338 23.26 2.63 0.35
CA LEU A 338 24.72 2.71 0.23
C LEU A 338 25.28 4.11 0.53
N ASP A 339 24.44 5.10 0.83
CA ASP A 339 24.86 6.46 1.12
C ASP A 339 25.42 6.58 2.55
N ARG A 340 26.74 6.42 2.67
CA ARG A 340 27.46 6.42 3.95
C ARG A 340 27.61 7.81 4.61
N ARG A 341 27.19 8.89 3.94
CA ARG A 341 27.38 10.28 4.44
C ARG A 341 26.11 10.89 5.04
N GLY A 342 24.93 10.32 4.77
CA GLY A 342 23.63 10.88 5.14
C GLY A 342 23.15 10.59 6.58
N ALA A 343 23.68 9.55 7.22
CA ALA A 343 23.44 9.24 8.62
C ALA A 343 24.65 8.46 9.19
N PRO A 344 25.15 8.78 10.40
CA PRO A 344 26.30 8.10 11.00
C PRO A 344 26.08 6.58 11.23
N ASP A 345 24.84 6.08 11.14
CA ASP A 345 24.47 4.78 11.69
C ASP A 345 23.94 3.71 10.69
N ASN A 346 23.70 4.05 9.41
CA ASN A 346 23.18 3.11 8.40
C ASN A 346 21.96 2.26 8.87
N ASP A 347 21.05 2.86 9.63
CA ASP A 347 19.87 2.20 10.23
C ASP A 347 18.68 2.08 9.27
N LEU A 348 18.90 2.10 7.96
CA LEU A 348 17.84 2.04 6.95
C LEU A 348 17.42 0.59 6.71
N ALA A 349 16.24 0.18 7.18
CA ALA A 349 15.74 -1.17 6.94
C ALA A 349 15.19 -1.34 5.52
N PHE A 350 14.44 -0.36 5.00
CA PHE A 350 13.85 -0.46 3.67
C PHE A 350 13.61 0.89 2.99
N VAL A 351 13.56 0.86 1.66
CA VAL A 351 13.12 1.97 0.81
C VAL A 351 11.77 1.62 0.22
N GLN A 352 10.74 2.43 0.49
CA GLN A 352 9.39 2.26 -0.04
C GLN A 352 9.18 3.16 -1.26
N PHE A 353 8.64 2.60 -2.34
CA PHE A 353 8.12 3.35 -3.50
C PHE A 353 6.59 3.49 -3.39
N PRO A 354 5.99 4.52 -4.02
CA PRO A 354 4.53 4.64 -4.08
C PRO A 354 3.91 3.46 -4.83
N GLN A 355 2.76 2.96 -4.34
CA GLN A 355 1.90 2.16 -5.19
C GLN A 355 1.14 3.08 -6.15
N MET A 356 1.31 2.87 -7.44
CA MET A 356 0.64 3.64 -8.49
C MET A 356 -0.10 2.68 -9.41
N PHE A 357 -1.18 3.12 -10.05
CA PHE A 357 -2.07 2.22 -10.79
C PHE A 357 -2.32 2.71 -12.21
N HIS A 358 -2.34 1.80 -13.18
CA HIS A 358 -2.46 2.16 -14.59
C HIS A 358 -3.90 2.22 -15.11
N ASN A 359 -4.83 1.54 -14.45
CA ASN A 359 -6.24 1.41 -14.87
C ASN A 359 -7.17 2.43 -14.20
N LEU A 360 -6.63 3.56 -13.73
CA LEU A 360 -7.43 4.59 -13.06
C LEU A 360 -8.27 5.39 -14.06
N SER A 361 -9.50 5.70 -13.65
CA SER A 361 -10.39 6.60 -14.39
C SER A 361 -9.95 8.05 -14.18
N ARG A 362 -10.17 8.92 -15.17
CA ARG A 362 -9.94 10.38 -15.03
C ARG A 362 -10.75 11.01 -13.90
N SER A 363 -11.90 10.43 -13.56
CA SER A 363 -12.74 10.88 -12.46
C SER A 363 -12.42 10.21 -11.13
N ASP A 364 -11.75 9.06 -11.13
CA ASP A 364 -11.46 8.19 -9.97
C ASP A 364 -12.50 8.31 -8.83
N ILE A 365 -13.72 7.85 -9.11
CA ILE A 365 -14.86 7.97 -8.19
C ILE A 365 -14.74 7.07 -6.94
N TYR A 366 -13.79 6.13 -6.94
CA TYR A 366 -13.50 5.22 -5.83
C TYR A 366 -12.22 5.59 -5.08
N THR A 367 -11.51 6.65 -5.53
CA THR A 367 -10.29 7.15 -4.90
C THR A 367 -9.20 6.07 -4.81
N ASN A 368 -9.14 5.27 -5.86
CA ASN A 368 -8.22 4.14 -6.02
C ASN A 368 -6.78 4.62 -6.21
N ASP A 369 -6.53 5.90 -6.52
CA ASP A 369 -5.20 6.48 -6.56
C ASP A 369 -4.50 6.49 -5.19
N LEU A 370 -5.25 6.29 -4.09
CA LEU A 370 -4.76 6.32 -2.71
C LEU A 370 -3.87 7.54 -2.41
N ARG A 371 -4.15 8.68 -3.06
CA ARG A 371 -3.36 9.92 -2.98
C ARG A 371 -3.11 10.35 -1.56
N TYR A 372 -4.11 10.21 -0.69
CA TYR A 372 -4.00 10.51 0.74
C TYR A 372 -2.76 9.86 1.36
N ILE A 373 -2.50 8.59 1.05
CA ILE A 373 -1.39 7.80 1.59
C ILE A 373 -0.08 8.22 0.90
N PHE A 374 0.02 7.99 -0.41
CA PHE A 374 1.29 8.04 -1.14
C PHE A 374 1.71 9.46 -1.55
N ALA A 375 0.78 10.39 -1.74
CA ALA A 375 1.08 11.76 -2.14
C ALA A 375 0.98 12.78 -1.00
N THR A 376 0.63 12.36 0.23
CA THR A 376 0.54 13.26 1.39
C THR A 376 1.17 12.68 2.64
N ARG A 377 0.64 11.58 3.19
CA ARG A 377 1.09 11.06 4.50
C ARG A 377 2.51 10.51 4.47
N TRP A 378 2.92 9.82 3.40
CA TRP A 378 4.24 9.18 3.33
C TRP A 378 5.36 10.22 3.31
N PHE A 379 5.15 11.38 2.70
CA PHE A 379 6.10 12.50 2.73
C PHE A 379 6.32 13.03 4.15
N GLY A 380 5.30 13.05 5.01
CA GLY A 380 5.44 13.49 6.40
C GLY A 380 6.02 12.42 7.32
N LEU A 381 5.64 11.16 7.13
CA LEU A 381 6.26 10.02 7.82
C LEU A 381 7.76 9.92 7.52
N ASP A 382 8.16 10.17 6.27
CA ASP A 382 9.56 10.18 5.85
C ASP A 382 10.38 11.29 6.54
N GLY A 383 9.72 12.34 7.04
CA GLY A 383 10.36 13.37 7.86
C GLY A 383 10.49 13.03 9.34
N LEU A 384 9.86 11.93 9.78
CA LEU A 384 10.03 11.34 11.10
C LEU A 384 11.12 10.27 11.03
N ARG A 385 10.74 8.99 10.97
CA ARG A 385 11.65 7.84 10.85
C ARG A 385 11.46 7.05 9.56
N GLY A 386 10.53 7.45 8.69
CA GLY A 386 10.23 6.74 7.44
C GLY A 386 8.77 6.30 7.29
N PRO A 387 8.32 6.02 6.04
CA PRO A 387 6.99 5.48 5.75
C PRO A 387 6.78 4.06 6.26
N LEU A 388 5.51 3.68 6.48
CA LEU A 388 5.15 2.28 6.76
C LEU A 388 5.33 1.41 5.51
N LEU A 389 5.60 0.12 5.75
CA LEU A 389 5.68 -0.89 4.70
C LEU A 389 4.30 -1.09 4.10
N SER A 390 4.20 -1.01 2.77
CA SER A 390 2.92 -1.02 2.03
C SER A 390 2.74 -2.30 1.21
N GLY A 391 3.29 -3.44 1.65
CA GLY A 391 3.08 -4.76 1.04
C GLY A 391 3.77 -5.03 -0.31
N THR A 392 4.16 -4.01 -1.08
CA THR A 392 4.78 -4.14 -2.41
C THR A 392 5.63 -2.92 -2.74
N GLY A 393 6.53 -3.03 -3.72
CA GLY A 393 7.34 -1.93 -4.23
C GLY A 393 8.34 -1.39 -3.21
N PHE A 394 8.94 -2.26 -2.40
CA PHE A 394 9.95 -1.86 -1.42
C PHE A 394 11.19 -2.74 -1.49
N TYR A 395 12.36 -2.13 -1.26
CA TYR A 395 13.65 -2.80 -1.15
C TYR A 395 14.09 -2.83 0.31
N ALA A 396 14.04 -4.00 0.94
CA ALA A 396 14.40 -4.22 2.33
C ALA A 396 15.77 -4.88 2.47
N ARG A 397 16.47 -4.58 3.56
CA ARG A 397 17.65 -5.35 3.97
C ARG A 397 17.24 -6.71 4.54
N ARG A 398 17.97 -7.74 4.15
CA ARG A 398 17.75 -9.12 4.60
C ARG A 398 18.03 -9.30 6.08
N ASP A 399 19.06 -8.67 6.63
CA ASP A 399 19.41 -8.74 8.05
C ASP A 399 18.32 -8.12 8.95
N ALA A 400 17.72 -7.00 8.53
CA ALA A 400 16.57 -6.40 9.20
C ALA A 400 15.35 -7.34 9.17
N LEU A 401 15.10 -8.01 8.03
CA LEU A 401 14.07 -9.07 7.94
C LEU A 401 14.39 -10.25 8.85
N TYR A 402 15.65 -10.63 9.00
CA TYR A 402 16.13 -11.69 9.89
C TYR A 402 16.13 -11.31 11.37
N GLY A 403 16.15 -10.01 11.67
CA GLY A 403 15.91 -9.48 13.01
C GLY A 403 17.11 -8.99 13.73
N ALA A 404 18.19 -8.78 12.98
CA ALA A 404 19.30 -8.00 13.47
C ALA A 404 18.79 -6.64 13.95
N PRO A 405 19.30 -6.15 15.10
CA PRO A 405 19.10 -4.76 15.48
C PRO A 405 19.86 -3.86 14.49
N PRO A 406 19.45 -2.58 14.35
CA PRO A 406 20.16 -1.60 13.54
C PRO A 406 21.64 -1.51 13.93
N PRO A 407 22.56 -1.25 12.98
CA PRO A 407 24.00 -1.18 13.26
C PRO A 407 24.36 -0.25 14.41
N ALA A 408 23.68 0.90 14.59
CA ALA A 408 23.92 1.80 15.73
C ALA A 408 23.70 1.16 17.11
N THR A 409 22.90 0.11 17.17
CA THR A 409 22.48 -0.56 18.41
C THR A 409 23.06 -1.97 18.55
N GLN A 410 23.92 -2.40 17.61
CA GLN A 410 24.62 -3.68 17.70
C GLN A 410 25.73 -3.60 18.76
N GLY A 411 25.46 -4.13 19.96
CA GLY A 411 26.52 -4.61 20.85
C GLY A 411 26.99 -5.95 20.31
N GLY A 412 28.28 -6.11 20.01
CA GLY A 412 28.90 -7.23 19.25
C GLY A 412 28.77 -8.63 19.86
N ALA A 413 27.56 -9.06 20.21
CA ALA A 413 27.23 -10.40 20.63
C ALA A 413 26.84 -11.22 19.40
N ASP A 414 27.73 -12.13 18.99
CA ASP A 414 27.39 -13.17 18.03
C ASP A 414 26.31 -14.09 18.61
N LEU A 415 25.24 -14.32 17.84
CA LEU A 415 24.23 -15.31 18.19
C LEU A 415 24.90 -16.69 18.31
N SER A 416 24.69 -17.36 19.44
CA SER A 416 25.19 -18.73 19.62
C SER A 416 24.57 -19.65 18.56
N SER A 417 25.29 -20.71 18.15
CA SER A 417 24.76 -21.69 17.18
C SER A 417 23.40 -22.27 17.60
N GLY A 418 23.17 -22.44 18.91
CA GLY A 418 21.89 -22.90 19.45
C GLY A 418 20.75 -21.86 19.38
N GLU A 419 21.04 -20.56 19.44
CA GLU A 419 20.05 -19.50 19.21
C GLU A 419 19.70 -19.36 17.72
N LEU A 420 20.71 -19.51 16.86
CA LEU A 420 20.52 -19.50 15.41
C LEU A 420 19.63 -20.67 14.97
N ALA A 421 19.90 -21.89 15.45
CA ALA A 421 19.09 -23.07 15.15
C ALA A 421 17.65 -22.94 15.67
N ARG A 422 17.45 -22.40 16.88
CA ARG A 422 16.11 -22.12 17.42
C ARG A 422 15.34 -21.10 16.58
N SER A 423 16.03 -20.10 16.03
CA SER A 423 15.38 -19.01 15.29
C SER A 423 15.10 -19.38 13.82
N PHE A 424 16.07 -20.01 13.15
CA PHE A 424 16.05 -20.24 11.70
C PHE A 424 15.75 -21.69 11.30
N GLY A 425 15.74 -22.63 12.24
CA GLY A 425 15.48 -24.04 11.99
C GLY A 425 16.75 -24.90 11.92
N HIS A 426 16.62 -26.09 11.36
CA HIS A 426 17.60 -27.17 11.46
C HIS A 426 18.39 -27.44 10.16
N SER A 427 18.21 -26.64 9.10
CA SER A 427 19.02 -26.76 7.88
C SER A 427 20.41 -26.16 8.10
N ASP A 428 21.45 -26.98 8.07
CA ASP A 428 22.85 -26.55 8.24
C ASP A 428 23.27 -25.53 7.16
N GLN A 429 22.82 -25.73 5.92
CA GLN A 429 23.09 -24.81 4.82
C GLN A 429 22.44 -23.45 5.04
N LEU A 430 21.17 -23.43 5.51
CA LEU A 430 20.49 -22.18 5.81
C LEU A 430 21.19 -21.45 6.96
N LEU A 431 21.57 -22.17 8.02
CA LEU A 431 22.28 -21.59 9.17
C LEU A 431 23.64 -21.01 8.77
N ALA A 432 24.39 -21.68 7.89
CA ALA A 432 25.65 -21.17 7.34
C ALA A 432 25.43 -19.89 6.51
N SER A 433 24.43 -19.90 5.62
CA SER A 433 24.05 -18.75 4.79
C SER A 433 23.63 -17.53 5.63
N VAL A 434 22.78 -17.74 6.64
CA VAL A 434 22.32 -16.69 7.56
C VAL A 434 23.48 -16.12 8.36
N ARG A 435 24.39 -16.97 8.86
CA ARG A 435 25.57 -16.52 9.61
C ARG A 435 26.44 -15.59 8.77
N SER A 436 26.66 -15.90 7.49
CA SER A 436 27.40 -15.04 6.56
C SER A 436 26.78 -13.64 6.44
N VAL A 437 25.45 -13.55 6.29
CA VAL A 437 24.75 -12.25 6.20
C VAL A 437 24.88 -11.45 7.49
N LEU A 438 24.66 -12.09 8.65
CA LEU A 438 24.75 -11.42 9.95
C LEU A 438 26.17 -10.93 10.25
N GLN A 439 27.21 -11.69 9.88
CA GLN A 439 28.62 -11.30 10.05
C GLN A 439 29.07 -10.20 9.08
N SER A 440 28.51 -10.17 7.87
CA SER A 440 28.79 -9.08 6.90
C SER A 440 28.17 -7.73 7.28
N SER A 441 27.27 -7.73 8.28
CA SER A 441 26.56 -6.53 8.75
C SER A 441 27.34 -5.72 9.79
N THR A 442 28.47 -6.26 10.29
CA THR A 442 29.45 -5.56 11.14
C THR A 442 30.50 -4.80 10.30
N PRO A 443 30.96 -3.61 10.72
CA PRO A 443 31.92 -2.83 9.94
C PRO A 443 33.23 -3.61 9.71
N PRO A 444 33.85 -3.52 8.52
CA PRO A 444 35.00 -4.34 8.20
C PRO A 444 36.25 -3.86 8.93
N SER A 445 36.86 -4.72 9.75
CA SER A 445 38.30 -4.69 9.96
C SER A 445 38.98 -5.24 8.71
N SER A 446 40.02 -4.53 8.27
CA SER A 446 40.85 -4.74 7.08
C SER A 446 40.93 -6.16 6.49
N SER A 447 40.82 -6.19 5.15
CA SER A 447 41.38 -7.17 4.21
C SER A 447 41.01 -8.63 4.41
N SER A 448 40.06 -9.10 3.60
CA SER A 448 40.26 -10.33 2.82
C SER A 448 39.28 -10.36 1.64
N SER A 449 39.83 -10.27 0.45
CA SER A 449 39.17 -10.73 -0.77
C SER A 449 39.08 -12.25 -0.69
N SER A 450 37.90 -12.80 -0.49
CA SER A 450 37.64 -14.21 -0.77
C SER A 450 36.55 -14.29 -1.82
N SER A 451 36.98 -14.61 -3.04
CA SER A 451 36.18 -15.18 -4.11
C SER A 451 35.69 -16.55 -3.65
N ALA A 452 34.44 -16.63 -3.20
CA ALA A 452 33.77 -17.92 -3.00
C ALA A 452 33.13 -18.34 -4.33
N GLU A 453 33.85 -19.14 -5.10
CA GLU A 453 33.25 -19.98 -6.14
C GLU A 453 32.21 -20.92 -5.50
N SER A 454 31.06 -21.05 -6.16
CA SER A 454 29.92 -21.83 -5.71
C SER A 454 30.12 -23.32 -6.02
N PRO A 455 29.81 -24.26 -5.10
CA PRO A 455 29.32 -25.56 -5.52
C PRO A 455 27.87 -25.39 -5.98
N ARG A 456 27.62 -25.49 -7.30
CA ARG A 456 26.29 -25.47 -7.92
C ARG A 456 25.49 -26.75 -7.60
N LEU A 457 25.00 -26.91 -6.37
CA LEU A 457 24.16 -28.08 -6.04
C LEU A 457 23.21 -27.86 -4.86
N VAL A 458 22.00 -27.32 -5.05
CA VAL A 458 20.92 -27.52 -4.06
C VAL A 458 19.48 -27.54 -4.64
N PRO A 459 19.02 -28.66 -5.22
CA PRO A 459 17.58 -28.97 -5.30
C PRO A 459 17.02 -29.74 -4.08
N ARG A 460 17.87 -30.41 -3.27
CA ARG A 460 17.41 -31.22 -2.13
C ARG A 460 17.03 -30.40 -0.89
N ASP A 461 17.86 -29.45 -0.44
CA ASP A 461 17.56 -28.66 0.77
C ASP A 461 16.58 -27.51 0.50
N ALA A 462 16.49 -27.00 -0.73
CA ALA A 462 15.53 -25.97 -1.11
C ALA A 462 14.07 -26.44 -0.89
N THR A 463 13.80 -27.71 -1.20
CA THR A 463 12.50 -28.35 -0.96
C THR A 463 12.21 -28.52 0.54
N LEU A 464 13.24 -28.84 1.34
CA LEU A 464 13.13 -28.95 2.79
C LEU A 464 12.73 -27.62 3.43
N VAL A 465 13.42 -26.52 3.10
CA VAL A 465 13.12 -25.20 3.68
C VAL A 465 11.81 -24.60 3.15
N ALA A 466 11.28 -25.11 2.04
CA ALA A 466 9.97 -24.76 1.51
C ALA A 466 8.82 -25.62 2.10
N SER A 467 9.13 -26.57 3.00
CA SER A 467 8.12 -27.41 3.67
C SER A 467 7.29 -26.61 4.68
N CYS A 468 6.00 -26.96 4.80
CA CYS A 468 5.11 -26.41 5.83
C CYS A 468 5.51 -26.82 7.26
N ALA A 469 6.24 -27.93 7.41
CA ALA A 469 6.69 -28.42 8.70
C ALA A 469 7.96 -27.70 9.19
N TYR A 470 8.69 -27.03 8.29
CA TYR A 470 10.00 -26.44 8.59
C TYR A 470 9.92 -25.34 9.66
N GLU A 471 8.82 -24.58 9.69
CA GLU A 471 8.66 -23.44 10.60
C GLU A 471 8.27 -23.87 12.02
N LYS A 472 7.83 -25.12 12.20
CA LYS A 472 7.31 -25.62 13.48
C LYS A 472 8.42 -25.61 14.54
N GLY A 473 8.21 -24.86 15.62
CA GLY A 473 9.17 -24.73 16.71
C GLY A 473 10.33 -23.77 16.42
N THR A 474 10.28 -23.02 15.32
CA THR A 474 11.28 -22.02 14.96
C THR A 474 10.80 -20.59 15.26
N GLY A 475 11.68 -19.61 15.05
CA GLY A 475 11.35 -18.18 15.15
C GLY A 475 10.64 -17.58 13.92
N TRP A 476 10.46 -18.32 12.83
CA TRP A 476 9.81 -17.81 11.61
C TRP A 476 8.38 -17.30 11.88
N GLY A 477 8.04 -16.14 11.34
CA GLY A 477 6.72 -15.52 11.50
C GLY A 477 6.49 -14.77 12.83
N HIS A 478 7.39 -14.92 13.80
CA HIS A 478 7.26 -14.32 15.13
C HIS A 478 8.49 -13.51 15.56
N GLN A 479 9.67 -14.01 15.21
CA GLN A 479 10.98 -13.42 15.50
C GLN A 479 11.84 -13.25 14.26
N VAL A 480 11.51 -13.93 13.15
CA VAL A 480 12.25 -13.93 11.87
C VAL A 480 11.26 -13.74 10.72
N GLY A 481 11.64 -12.92 9.73
CA GLY A 481 10.88 -12.70 8.50
C GLY A 481 9.65 -11.79 8.65
N PHE A 482 8.68 -12.01 7.77
CA PHE A 482 7.36 -11.38 7.77
C PHE A 482 6.48 -12.00 8.86
N MET A 483 5.73 -11.16 9.56
CA MET A 483 5.07 -11.54 10.82
C MET A 483 3.64 -12.09 10.60
N TYR A 484 3.27 -13.19 11.27
CA TYR A 484 2.03 -13.97 10.99
C TYR A 484 0.76 -13.56 11.75
N GLN A 485 0.86 -12.67 12.74
CA GLN A 485 -0.23 -12.41 13.70
C GLN A 485 -1.32 -11.47 13.17
N SER A 486 -1.25 -11.04 11.91
CA SER A 486 -2.26 -10.19 11.28
C SER A 486 -2.43 -10.55 9.81
N VAL A 487 -3.64 -10.34 9.28
CA VAL A 487 -3.94 -10.42 7.84
C VAL A 487 -3.36 -9.25 7.03
N VAL A 488 -2.83 -8.23 7.71
CA VAL A 488 -2.01 -7.14 7.16
C VAL A 488 -0.59 -7.29 7.70
N GLU A 489 0.12 -8.30 7.19
CA GLU A 489 1.47 -8.64 7.60
C GLU A 489 2.44 -7.49 7.34
N ASP A 490 2.16 -6.68 6.33
CA ASP A 490 2.95 -5.53 5.91
C ASP A 490 2.97 -4.44 7.00
N TYR A 491 1.80 -3.98 7.44
CA TYR A 491 1.64 -3.05 8.54
C TYR A 491 2.28 -3.59 9.83
N PHE A 492 1.99 -4.87 10.14
CA PHE A 492 2.47 -5.50 11.36
C PHE A 492 4.00 -5.67 11.38
N THR A 493 4.58 -6.16 10.28
CA THR A 493 6.03 -6.28 10.10
C THR A 493 6.66 -4.90 10.11
N GLY A 494 6.15 -3.95 9.34
CA GLY A 494 6.67 -2.58 9.25
C GLY A 494 6.86 -1.94 10.63
N TYR A 495 5.84 -1.98 11.49
CA TYR A 495 5.96 -1.38 12.81
C TYR A 495 6.71 -2.28 13.81
N ARG A 496 6.36 -3.57 13.93
CA ARG A 496 6.87 -4.41 15.01
C ARG A 496 8.29 -4.89 14.75
N ARG A 497 8.61 -5.15 13.48
CA ARG A 497 9.92 -5.65 13.07
C ARG A 497 10.93 -4.53 12.92
N PHE A 498 10.55 -3.46 12.24
CA PHE A 498 11.48 -2.37 11.94
C PHE A 498 11.42 -1.27 12.99
N PHE A 499 10.35 -0.48 13.04
CA PHE A 499 10.33 0.74 13.85
C PHE A 499 10.47 0.50 15.35
N ALA A 500 9.80 -0.52 15.89
CA ALA A 500 9.91 -0.87 17.32
C ALA A 500 11.33 -1.34 17.70
N ARG A 501 12.15 -1.78 16.74
CA ARG A 501 13.55 -2.17 16.97
C ARG A 501 14.55 -1.05 16.63
N GLY A 502 14.08 0.16 16.34
CA GLY A 502 14.94 1.30 16.05
C GLY A 502 15.29 1.49 14.57
N TRP A 503 14.92 0.57 13.68
CA TRP A 503 15.15 0.76 12.25
C TRP A 503 14.38 1.96 11.69
N THR A 504 14.90 2.54 10.60
CA THR A 504 14.27 3.61 9.83
C THR A 504 13.91 3.12 8.42
N SER A 505 13.11 3.90 7.71
CA SER A 505 12.82 3.67 6.29
C SER A 505 12.90 4.97 5.50
N ALA A 506 12.95 4.87 4.18
CA ALA A 506 13.01 6.03 3.28
C ALA A 506 11.90 5.94 2.24
N TYR A 507 11.35 7.10 1.85
CA TYR A 507 10.36 7.18 0.79
C TYR A 507 10.98 7.69 -0.52
N CYS A 508 10.99 6.84 -1.55
CA CYS A 508 11.42 7.23 -2.89
C CYS A 508 10.20 7.49 -3.79
N TYR A 509 10.01 8.74 -4.20
CA TYR A 509 8.94 9.15 -5.10
C TYR A 509 9.53 9.70 -6.42
N PRO A 510 9.90 8.83 -7.36
CA PRO A 510 10.46 9.25 -8.64
C PRO A 510 9.41 9.94 -9.53
N ALA A 511 9.88 10.72 -10.49
CA ALA A 511 8.99 11.46 -11.42
C ALA A 511 8.18 10.51 -12.31
N ARG A 512 8.81 9.42 -12.76
CA ARG A 512 8.16 8.28 -13.40
C ARG A 512 7.88 7.23 -12.31
N PRO A 513 6.63 6.81 -12.08
CA PRO A 513 6.34 5.71 -11.16
C PRO A 513 7.16 4.46 -11.49
N SER A 514 7.84 3.90 -10.49
CA SER A 514 8.67 2.72 -10.69
C SER A 514 7.85 1.45 -10.88
N PHE A 515 6.71 1.36 -10.21
CA PHE A 515 5.81 0.21 -10.25
C PHE A 515 4.40 0.67 -10.63
N LEU A 516 3.71 -0.14 -11.44
CA LEU A 516 2.32 0.09 -11.81
C LEU A 516 1.50 -1.16 -11.54
N GLY A 517 0.47 -0.99 -10.70
CA GLY A 517 -0.48 -2.02 -10.31
C GLY A 517 -1.84 -1.91 -10.99
N THR A 518 -2.72 -2.85 -10.65
CA THR A 518 -4.13 -2.84 -11.04
C THR A 518 -5.03 -2.68 -9.81
N MET A 519 -5.98 -1.73 -9.85
CA MET A 519 -7.01 -1.58 -8.82
C MET A 519 -8.37 -2.16 -9.25
N PRO A 520 -9.20 -2.61 -8.31
CA PRO A 520 -10.56 -3.05 -8.65
C PRO A 520 -11.39 -1.90 -9.24
N THR A 521 -12.18 -2.21 -10.28
CA THR A 521 -13.00 -1.23 -11.02
C THR A 521 -14.50 -1.32 -10.70
N ASN A 522 -14.90 -2.20 -9.78
CA ASN A 522 -16.26 -2.32 -9.24
C ASN A 522 -16.28 -1.97 -7.74
N LEU A 523 -17.43 -1.49 -7.24
CA LEU A 523 -17.51 -1.02 -5.85
C LEU A 523 -17.33 -2.15 -4.83
N ASN A 524 -17.89 -3.33 -5.10
CA ASN A 524 -17.89 -4.43 -4.13
C ASN A 524 -16.46 -4.83 -3.75
N ASP A 525 -15.59 -5.00 -4.74
CA ASP A 525 -14.22 -5.42 -4.50
C ASP A 525 -13.39 -4.35 -3.79
N VAL A 526 -13.61 -3.07 -4.09
CA VAL A 526 -12.96 -1.96 -3.35
C VAL A 526 -13.39 -1.98 -1.88
N LEU A 527 -14.68 -2.17 -1.58
CA LEU A 527 -15.18 -2.23 -0.21
C LEU A 527 -14.70 -3.47 0.55
N VAL A 528 -14.64 -4.63 -0.11
CA VAL A 528 -14.11 -5.88 0.46
C VAL A 528 -12.61 -5.73 0.78
N GLN A 529 -11.84 -5.13 -0.13
CA GLN A 529 -10.43 -4.82 0.10
C GLN A 529 -10.26 -3.89 1.30
N ASN A 530 -11.06 -2.83 1.39
CA ASN A 530 -10.99 -1.91 2.53
C ASN A 530 -11.36 -2.59 3.85
N LYS A 531 -12.43 -3.40 3.88
CA LYS A 531 -12.81 -4.20 5.05
C LYS A 531 -11.63 -5.01 5.59
N ARG A 532 -10.86 -5.67 4.70
CA ARG A 532 -9.68 -6.45 5.12
C ARG A 532 -8.62 -5.61 5.77
N TRP A 533 -8.27 -4.48 5.16
CA TRP A 533 -7.30 -3.56 5.74
C TRP A 533 -7.73 -3.08 7.12
N MET A 534 -8.98 -2.64 7.25
CA MET A 534 -9.52 -2.10 8.49
C MET A 534 -9.60 -3.16 9.60
N SER A 535 -10.10 -4.36 9.29
CA SER A 535 -10.16 -5.47 10.26
C SER A 535 -8.78 -5.89 10.74
N GLY A 536 -7.83 -6.10 9.83
CA GLY A 536 -6.48 -6.54 10.18
C GLY A 536 -5.69 -5.52 10.98
N MET A 537 -5.80 -4.22 10.64
CA MET A 537 -5.15 -3.14 11.39
C MET A 537 -5.79 -2.95 12.77
N LEU A 538 -7.12 -3.03 12.86
CA LEU A 538 -7.83 -2.91 14.13
C LEU A 538 -7.52 -4.10 15.06
N ALA A 539 -7.45 -5.32 14.52
CA ALA A 539 -7.08 -6.51 15.29
C ALA A 539 -5.69 -6.36 15.94
N VAL A 540 -4.74 -5.73 15.25
CA VAL A 540 -3.42 -5.44 15.84
C VAL A 540 -3.53 -4.52 17.04
N VAL A 541 -4.30 -3.42 16.97
CA VAL A 541 -4.41 -2.46 18.08
C VAL A 541 -5.28 -2.94 19.24
N LEU A 542 -6.20 -3.87 18.99
CA LEU A 542 -6.98 -4.54 20.04
C LEU A 542 -6.21 -5.67 20.72
N SER A 543 -5.08 -6.11 20.15
CA SER A 543 -4.21 -7.12 20.75
C SER A 543 -3.17 -6.51 21.69
N ARG A 544 -2.36 -7.36 22.33
CA ARG A 544 -1.15 -6.96 23.10
C ARG A 544 -0.12 -6.16 22.29
N HIS A 545 -0.30 -6.11 20.98
CA HIS A 545 0.59 -5.48 20.02
C HIS A 545 0.19 -4.04 19.67
N CYS A 546 -0.66 -3.40 20.48
CA CYS A 546 -1.06 -2.01 20.29
C CYS A 546 0.15 -1.05 20.22
N PRO A 547 0.28 -0.23 19.16
CA PRO A 547 1.38 0.74 19.02
C PRO A 547 1.45 1.75 20.17
N LEU A 548 0.29 2.16 20.73
CA LEU A 548 0.23 3.08 21.86
C LEU A 548 0.60 2.43 23.20
N ALA A 549 0.65 1.10 23.28
CA ALA A 549 1.13 0.36 24.45
C ALA A 549 2.53 -0.25 24.24
N CYS A 550 3.09 -0.12 23.03
CA CYS A 550 4.39 -0.69 22.68
C CYS A 550 5.51 0.19 23.24
N ARG A 551 6.09 -0.25 24.37
CA ARG A 551 7.19 0.46 25.05
C ARG A 551 8.37 0.70 24.12
N ASP A 552 8.78 -0.30 23.35
CA ASP A 552 9.92 -0.21 22.44
C ASP A 552 9.71 0.91 21.39
N LEU A 553 8.51 0.96 20.77
CA LEU A 553 8.19 1.96 19.76
C LEU A 553 8.10 3.37 20.34
N LEU A 554 7.48 3.51 21.52
CA LEU A 554 7.36 4.80 22.22
C LEU A 554 8.73 5.34 22.67
N ALA A 555 9.63 4.45 23.10
CA ALA A 555 11.00 4.79 23.45
C ALA A 555 11.78 5.29 22.22
N VAL A 556 11.52 4.72 21.04
CA VAL A 556 12.16 5.12 19.78
C VAL A 556 11.59 6.44 19.24
N SER A 557 10.26 6.57 19.16
CA SER A 557 9.60 7.79 18.64
C SER A 557 8.09 7.81 18.92
N VAL A 558 7.66 8.73 19.79
CA VAL A 558 6.23 9.01 20.03
C VAL A 558 5.50 9.46 18.75
N PRO A 559 6.04 10.40 17.92
CA PRO A 559 5.39 10.76 16.67
C PRO A 559 5.21 9.59 15.69
N GLN A 560 6.19 8.69 15.60
CA GLN A 560 6.05 7.48 14.77
C GLN A 560 4.97 6.55 15.34
N ALA A 561 4.93 6.37 16.67
CA ALA A 561 3.90 5.58 17.34
C ALA A 561 2.48 6.13 17.07
N MET A 562 2.32 7.46 17.11
CA MET A 562 1.06 8.12 16.78
C MET A 562 0.62 7.83 15.33
N ALA A 563 1.54 7.91 14.37
CA ALA A 563 1.23 7.64 12.98
C ALA A 563 0.86 6.17 12.73
N VAL A 564 1.59 5.22 13.35
CA VAL A 564 1.28 3.79 13.29
C VAL A 564 -0.11 3.54 13.91
N ALA A 565 -0.38 4.14 15.07
CA ALA A 565 -1.66 4.03 15.77
C ALA A 565 -2.82 4.62 14.95
N TYR A 566 -2.61 5.72 14.23
CA TYR A 566 -3.64 6.33 13.38
C TYR A 566 -4.23 5.31 12.39
N PHE A 567 -3.38 4.59 11.66
CA PHE A 567 -3.83 3.56 10.72
C PHE A 567 -4.49 2.38 11.44
N GLY A 568 -3.95 1.99 12.60
CA GLY A 568 -4.52 0.95 13.46
C GLY A 568 -5.95 1.24 13.94
N PHE A 569 -6.21 2.49 14.33
CA PHE A 569 -7.51 2.94 14.83
C PHE A 569 -8.43 3.51 13.75
N LEU A 570 -8.01 3.53 12.48
CA LEU A 570 -8.76 4.18 11.40
C LEU A 570 -10.17 3.60 11.23
N ALA A 571 -10.38 2.31 11.50
CA ALA A 571 -11.70 1.68 11.46
C ALA A 571 -12.72 2.33 12.41
N LEU A 572 -12.24 2.95 13.51
CA LEU A 572 -13.10 3.62 14.48
C LEU A 572 -13.80 4.86 13.93
N SER A 573 -13.43 5.40 12.76
CA SER A 573 -14.21 6.49 12.13
C SER A 573 -15.62 6.05 11.71
N ALA A 574 -15.91 4.75 11.66
CA ALA A 574 -17.26 4.23 11.46
C ALA A 574 -18.25 4.77 12.52
N PHE A 575 -17.87 4.82 13.79
CA PHE A 575 -18.75 5.22 14.89
C PHE A 575 -19.19 6.69 14.83
N PRO A 576 -18.28 7.69 14.74
CA PRO A 576 -18.71 9.07 14.62
C PRO A 576 -19.51 9.31 13.33
N VAL A 577 -19.14 8.69 12.20
CA VAL A 577 -19.90 8.86 10.96
C VAL A 577 -21.31 8.28 11.10
N LEU A 578 -21.48 7.12 11.75
CA LEU A 578 -22.81 6.59 12.07
C LEU A 578 -23.61 7.56 12.94
N CYS A 579 -23.03 8.10 14.02
CA CYS A 579 -23.70 9.08 14.87
C CYS A 579 -24.19 10.31 14.09
N TYR A 580 -23.32 10.88 13.24
CA TYR A 580 -23.64 12.04 12.40
C TYR A 580 -24.59 11.71 11.22
N ALA A 581 -24.71 10.43 10.84
CA ALA A 581 -25.62 9.96 9.80
C ALA A 581 -26.99 9.48 10.33
N THR A 582 -27.17 9.37 11.65
CA THR A 582 -28.45 8.99 12.27
C THR A 582 -29.05 10.05 13.17
N LEU A 583 -28.28 10.60 14.13
CA LEU A 583 -28.82 11.48 15.16
C LEU A 583 -29.32 12.81 14.59
N PRO A 584 -28.56 13.53 13.74
CA PRO A 584 -29.06 14.76 13.12
C PRO A 584 -30.36 14.56 12.35
N GLN A 585 -30.52 13.42 11.67
CA GLN A 585 -31.66 13.06 10.84
C GLN A 585 -32.92 12.88 11.68
N LEU A 586 -32.84 12.06 12.73
CA LEU A 586 -33.95 11.80 13.65
C LEU A 586 -34.33 13.05 14.45
N CYS A 587 -33.35 13.81 14.92
CA CYS A 587 -33.60 15.08 15.62
C CYS A 587 -34.24 16.12 14.69
N PHE A 588 -33.81 16.20 13.42
CA PHE A 588 -34.38 17.15 12.46
C PHE A 588 -35.85 16.83 12.13
N LEU A 589 -36.21 15.55 12.02
CA LEU A 589 -37.60 15.10 11.86
C LEU A 589 -38.49 15.57 13.02
N ARG A 590 -38.01 15.42 14.26
CA ARG A 590 -38.71 15.86 15.47
C ARG A 590 -38.65 17.37 15.70
N GLY A 591 -37.84 18.08 14.92
CA GLY A 591 -37.55 19.50 15.08
C GLY A 591 -36.85 19.80 16.41
N VAL A 592 -35.97 18.90 16.85
CA VAL A 592 -35.10 19.10 18.02
C VAL A 592 -33.75 19.63 17.51
N PRO A 593 -33.33 20.84 17.92
CA PRO A 593 -32.04 21.40 17.52
C PRO A 593 -30.88 20.67 18.19
N LEU A 594 -29.94 20.16 17.39
CA LEU A 594 -28.75 19.43 17.86
C LEU A 594 -27.47 20.29 17.90
N PHE A 595 -27.48 21.44 17.23
CA PHE A 595 -26.33 22.35 17.12
C PHE A 595 -26.67 23.74 17.68
N PRO A 596 -26.77 23.89 19.02
CA PRO A 596 -26.91 25.21 19.63
C PRO A 596 -25.64 26.02 19.34
N ASP A 597 -25.81 27.27 18.90
CA ASP A 597 -24.73 28.18 18.51
C ASP A 597 -23.72 27.56 17.52
N ALA A 598 -24.23 27.17 16.35
CA ALA A 598 -23.51 26.41 15.33
C ALA A 598 -22.25 27.09 14.75
N ARG A 599 -21.90 28.32 15.15
CA ARG A 599 -20.72 29.04 14.62
C ARG A 599 -19.43 28.25 14.82
N TRP A 600 -19.25 27.62 16.00
CA TRP A 600 -18.04 26.88 16.32
C TRP A 600 -17.98 25.56 15.55
N SER A 601 -19.09 24.82 15.51
CA SER A 601 -19.20 23.56 14.75
C SER A 601 -19.03 23.81 13.25
N ALA A 602 -19.64 24.87 12.70
CA ALA A 602 -19.49 25.26 11.31
C ALA A 602 -18.04 25.68 10.99
N ALA A 603 -17.39 26.44 11.88
CA ALA A 603 -15.99 26.83 11.72
C ALA A 603 -15.04 25.63 11.77
N ALA A 604 -15.24 24.71 12.72
CA ALA A 604 -14.45 23.48 12.82
C ALA A 604 -14.63 22.59 11.57
N PHE A 605 -15.87 22.42 11.12
CA PHE A 605 -16.21 21.70 9.89
C PHE A 605 -15.51 22.35 8.67
N ALA A 606 -15.68 23.66 8.49
CA ALA A 606 -15.04 24.40 7.40
C ALA A 606 -13.50 24.31 7.43
N SER A 607 -12.90 24.36 8.63
CA SER A 607 -11.47 24.20 8.81
C SER A 607 -10.98 22.80 8.38
N SER A 608 -11.71 21.73 8.71
CA SER A 608 -11.36 20.37 8.27
C SER A 608 -11.46 20.20 6.75
N LEU A 609 -12.52 20.75 6.14
CA LEU A 609 -12.74 20.74 4.70
C LEU A 609 -11.65 21.50 3.96
N LEU A 610 -11.23 22.64 4.51
CA LEU A 610 -10.16 23.47 3.95
C LEU A 610 -8.81 22.76 4.02
N GLN A 611 -8.47 22.15 5.16
CA GLN A 611 -7.25 21.35 5.30
C GLN A 611 -7.20 20.25 4.24
N HIS A 612 -8.30 19.50 4.06
CA HIS A 612 -8.39 18.45 3.05
C HIS A 612 -8.24 18.99 1.63
N LEU A 613 -8.86 20.14 1.32
CA LEU A 613 -8.72 20.79 0.01
C LEU A 613 -7.27 21.21 -0.26
N VAL A 614 -6.58 21.75 0.74
CA VAL A 614 -5.16 22.11 0.65
C VAL A 614 -4.31 20.88 0.38
N GLU A 615 -4.52 19.78 1.12
CA GLU A 615 -3.79 18.52 0.91
C GLU A 615 -3.98 17.97 -0.51
N VAL A 616 -5.23 17.89 -0.97
CA VAL A 616 -5.57 17.42 -2.32
C VAL A 616 -4.94 18.31 -3.39
N SER A 617 -4.98 19.63 -3.19
CA SER A 617 -4.50 20.59 -4.18
C SER A 617 -2.97 20.65 -4.26
N VAL A 618 -2.28 20.51 -3.12
CA VAL A 618 -0.82 20.43 -3.06
C VAL A 618 -0.32 19.15 -3.74
N ALA A 619 -0.95 18.00 -3.44
CA ALA A 619 -0.59 16.72 -4.05
C ALA A 619 -0.80 16.72 -5.58
N ASN A 620 -1.89 17.31 -6.06
CA ASN A 620 -2.20 17.40 -7.49
C ASN A 620 -1.45 18.53 -8.21
N ARG A 621 -0.72 19.39 -7.49
CA ARG A 621 -0.10 20.61 -8.02
C ARG A 621 -1.10 21.50 -8.78
N ARG A 622 -2.37 21.51 -8.36
CA ARG A 622 -3.47 22.35 -8.90
C ARG A 622 -4.68 22.29 -7.97
N LEU A 623 -5.58 23.27 -8.06
CA LEU A 623 -6.87 23.20 -7.37
C LEU A 623 -7.69 22.02 -7.92
N ALA A 624 -7.92 21.00 -7.10
CA ALA A 624 -8.47 19.72 -7.52
C ALA A 624 -9.80 19.40 -6.80
N VAL A 625 -10.80 20.27 -6.99
CA VAL A 625 -12.12 20.20 -6.34
C VAL A 625 -12.84 18.87 -6.59
N ARG A 626 -12.71 18.31 -7.80
CA ARG A 626 -13.36 17.03 -8.14
C ARG A 626 -12.80 15.86 -7.32
N ALA A 627 -11.47 15.80 -7.18
CA ALA A 627 -10.81 14.78 -6.37
C ALA A 627 -11.17 14.97 -4.89
N TRP A 628 -11.15 16.21 -4.40
CA TRP A 628 -11.57 16.56 -3.04
C TRP A 628 -13.00 16.11 -2.72
N TRP A 629 -13.94 16.36 -3.64
CA TRP A 629 -15.33 15.93 -3.52
C TRP A 629 -15.49 14.39 -3.54
N ASN A 630 -14.79 13.72 -4.45
CA ASN A 630 -14.83 12.26 -4.53
C ASN A 630 -14.20 11.58 -3.31
N GLU A 631 -13.10 12.13 -2.78
CA GLU A 631 -12.48 11.66 -1.53
C GLU A 631 -13.41 11.76 -0.34
N GLN A 632 -14.17 12.86 -0.20
CA GLN A 632 -15.15 12.99 0.87
C GLN A 632 -16.29 11.99 0.73
N ARG A 633 -16.84 11.87 -0.48
CA ARG A 633 -17.91 10.91 -0.79
C ARG A 633 -17.46 9.50 -0.44
N PHE A 634 -16.29 9.10 -0.93
CA PHE A 634 -15.81 7.75 -0.77
C PHE A 634 -15.39 7.46 0.67
N TRP A 635 -14.77 8.42 1.37
CA TRP A 635 -14.47 8.30 2.80
C TRP A 635 -15.72 8.04 3.63
N MET A 636 -16.80 8.81 3.41
CA MET A 636 -18.06 8.64 4.13
C MET A 636 -18.72 7.28 3.81
N LEU A 637 -18.75 6.90 2.54
CA LEU A 637 -19.25 5.58 2.12
C LEU A 637 -18.47 4.46 2.80
N ASN A 638 -17.15 4.56 2.77
CA ASN A 638 -16.27 3.54 3.31
C ASN A 638 -16.35 3.44 4.85
N ALA A 639 -16.61 4.56 5.54
CA ALA A 639 -16.79 4.57 6.99
C ALA A 639 -17.99 3.73 7.45
N VAL A 640 -19.12 3.83 6.76
CA VAL A 640 -20.34 3.07 7.11
C VAL A 640 -20.40 1.70 6.42
N THR A 641 -19.37 1.32 5.66
CA THR A 641 -19.27 0.03 4.98
C THR A 641 -17.99 -0.70 5.39
N GLY A 642 -16.89 -0.57 4.64
CA GLY A 642 -15.62 -1.27 4.87
C GLY A 642 -15.10 -1.14 6.30
N GLN A 643 -15.09 0.07 6.86
CA GLN A 643 -14.61 0.30 8.23
C GLN A 643 -15.56 -0.28 9.29
N LEU A 644 -16.88 -0.08 9.14
CA LEU A 644 -17.88 -0.63 10.05
C LEU A 644 -17.81 -2.16 10.12
N PHE A 645 -17.79 -2.83 8.96
CA PHE A 645 -17.64 -4.28 8.91
C PHE A 645 -16.24 -4.76 9.29
N GLY A 646 -15.22 -3.90 9.14
CA GLY A 646 -13.89 -4.12 9.70
C GLY A 646 -13.92 -4.19 11.23
N CYS A 647 -14.63 -3.26 11.88
CA CYS A 647 -14.87 -3.29 13.34
C CYS A 647 -15.62 -4.55 13.78
N VAL A 648 -16.68 -4.93 13.07
CA VAL A 648 -17.44 -6.16 13.37
C VAL A 648 -16.55 -7.39 13.25
N SER A 649 -15.75 -7.50 12.18
CA SER A 649 -14.84 -8.63 11.96
C SER A 649 -13.79 -8.72 13.06
N ALA A 650 -13.14 -7.60 13.41
CA ALA A 650 -12.13 -7.59 14.48
C ALA A 650 -12.72 -7.96 15.84
N LEU A 651 -13.96 -7.57 16.13
CA LEU A 651 -14.67 -7.95 17.34
C LEU A 651 -15.03 -9.46 17.34
N GLN A 652 -15.47 -10.00 16.20
CA GLN A 652 -15.74 -11.43 16.04
C GLN A 652 -14.47 -12.26 16.31
N ASP A 653 -13.34 -11.84 15.73
CA ASP A 653 -12.05 -12.48 15.93
C ASP A 653 -11.63 -12.43 17.42
N LEU A 654 -11.85 -11.30 18.09
CA LEU A 654 -11.57 -11.13 19.52
C LEU A 654 -12.43 -12.06 20.40
N LEU A 655 -13.68 -12.29 19.99
CA LEU A 655 -14.63 -13.16 20.70
C LEU A 655 -14.47 -14.66 20.34
N GLY A 656 -13.52 -15.01 19.48
CA GLY A 656 -13.31 -16.39 19.01
C GLY A 656 -14.45 -16.93 18.14
N ALA A 657 -15.27 -16.05 17.56
CA ALA A 657 -16.31 -16.44 16.61
C ALA A 657 -15.70 -16.79 15.25
N ALA A 658 -16.36 -17.66 14.49
CA ALA A 658 -15.90 -18.02 13.15
C ALA A 658 -15.81 -16.77 12.26
N ALA A 659 -14.63 -16.54 11.69
CA ALA A 659 -14.40 -15.44 10.75
C ALA A 659 -15.31 -15.59 9.51
N LEU A 660 -15.97 -14.50 9.11
CA LEU A 660 -16.70 -14.43 7.85
C LEU A 660 -15.70 -14.35 6.68
N ASP A 661 -15.55 -15.48 5.98
CA ASP A 661 -14.77 -15.80 4.77
C ASP A 661 -13.73 -14.78 4.25
N PHE A 662 -12.51 -15.29 4.05
CA PHE A 662 -11.42 -14.62 3.33
C PHE A 662 -11.60 -14.78 1.81
N ASP A 663 -12.19 -13.76 1.16
CA ASP A 663 -12.67 -13.89 -0.22
C ASP A 663 -11.83 -13.10 -1.25
N LEU A 664 -10.60 -13.54 -1.59
CA LEU A 664 -9.71 -12.85 -2.56
C LEU A 664 -10.49 -12.09 -3.66
N THR A 665 -10.27 -10.77 -3.73
CA THR A 665 -10.99 -9.87 -4.63
C THR A 665 -10.56 -10.12 -6.07
N ALA A 666 -11.51 -10.36 -6.97
CA ALA A 666 -11.22 -10.41 -8.39
C ALA A 666 -10.89 -8.99 -8.87
N LYS A 667 -9.80 -8.81 -9.63
CA LYS A 667 -9.48 -7.52 -10.28
C LYS A 667 -9.96 -7.47 -11.73
N ALA A 668 -10.74 -8.46 -12.15
CA ALA A 668 -11.24 -8.62 -13.51
C ALA A 668 -12.68 -8.10 -13.63
N GLY A 669 -12.85 -6.94 -14.27
CA GLY A 669 -14.13 -6.40 -14.69
C GLY A 669 -13.92 -5.43 -15.86
N ASP A 670 -14.93 -5.29 -16.74
CA ASP A 670 -14.88 -4.43 -17.93
C ASP A 670 -14.54 -2.96 -17.59
N GLY A 671 -14.86 -2.51 -16.37
CA GLY A 671 -14.46 -1.19 -15.85
C GLY A 671 -15.04 0.01 -16.61
N SER A 672 -15.85 -0.23 -17.64
CA SER A 672 -16.44 0.80 -18.52
C SER A 672 -17.25 1.84 -17.74
N LEU A 673 -18.02 1.42 -16.73
CA LEU A 673 -18.77 2.32 -15.84
C LEU A 673 -17.84 3.21 -15.00
N TYR A 674 -16.78 2.63 -14.43
CA TYR A 674 -15.78 3.36 -13.65
C TYR A 674 -15.05 4.41 -14.50
N HIS A 675 -14.71 4.08 -15.75
CA HIS A 675 -14.12 5.04 -16.70
C HIS A 675 -15.09 6.17 -17.10
N ARG A 676 -16.41 5.93 -17.05
CA ARG A 676 -17.46 6.95 -17.23
C ARG A 676 -17.79 7.73 -15.95
N GLY A 677 -17.17 7.38 -14.81
CA GLY A 677 -17.43 8.02 -13.53
C GLY A 677 -18.77 7.62 -12.90
N VAL A 678 -19.25 6.42 -13.21
CA VAL A 678 -20.52 5.86 -12.72
C VAL A 678 -20.22 4.72 -11.73
N PHE A 679 -20.88 4.75 -10.57
CA PHE A 679 -20.76 3.68 -9.57
C PHE A 679 -21.35 2.39 -10.12
N ASP A 680 -20.64 1.28 -9.98
CA ASP A 680 -21.07 -0.06 -10.34
C ASP A 680 -21.43 -0.84 -9.07
N PHE A 681 -22.73 -1.12 -8.89
CA PHE A 681 -23.24 -1.88 -7.74
C PHE A 681 -23.48 -3.36 -8.07
N THR A 682 -23.04 -3.83 -9.24
CA THR A 682 -23.13 -5.23 -9.63
C THR A 682 -22.40 -6.10 -8.60
N GLY A 683 -23.06 -7.17 -8.14
CA GLY A 683 -22.46 -8.09 -7.17
C GLY A 683 -22.23 -7.49 -5.77
N CYS A 684 -22.71 -6.28 -5.48
CA CYS A 684 -22.59 -5.70 -4.14
C CYS A 684 -23.24 -6.59 -3.08
N SER A 685 -22.42 -6.96 -2.10
CA SER A 685 -22.81 -7.71 -0.91
C SER A 685 -23.65 -6.87 0.07
N THR A 686 -24.07 -7.49 1.18
CA THR A 686 -24.72 -6.81 2.30
C THR A 686 -23.87 -5.72 2.95
N LEU A 687 -22.58 -5.59 2.58
CA LEU A 687 -21.72 -4.47 2.98
C LEU A 687 -22.32 -3.10 2.66
N LEU A 688 -23.14 -2.99 1.60
CA LEU A 688 -23.76 -1.72 1.19
C LEU A 688 -25.04 -1.38 1.99
N LEU A 689 -25.56 -2.32 2.77
CA LEU A 689 -26.84 -2.19 3.46
C LEU A 689 -26.87 -1.00 4.45
N PRO A 690 -25.84 -0.76 5.29
CA PRO A 690 -25.86 0.40 6.19
C PRO A 690 -25.86 1.72 5.41
N ALA A 691 -24.99 1.86 4.40
CA ALA A 691 -24.92 3.08 3.58
C ALA A 691 -26.26 3.42 2.93
N THR A 692 -26.88 2.43 2.27
CA THR A 692 -28.16 2.62 1.58
C THR A 692 -29.31 2.89 2.55
N THR A 693 -29.33 2.24 3.73
CA THR A 693 -30.31 2.51 4.79
C THR A 693 -30.20 3.95 5.30
N LEU A 694 -28.98 4.41 5.58
CA LEU A 694 -28.71 5.78 6.04
C LEU A 694 -29.06 6.82 4.96
N CYS A 695 -28.86 6.51 3.67
CA CYS A 695 -29.28 7.39 2.58
C CYS A 695 -30.80 7.56 2.53
N VAL A 696 -31.56 6.48 2.69
CA VAL A 696 -33.03 6.52 2.75
C VAL A 696 -33.50 7.28 3.99
N LEU A 697 -32.89 7.03 5.15
CA LEU A 697 -33.18 7.76 6.38
C LEU A 697 -32.92 9.26 6.20
N ASN A 698 -31.80 9.64 5.59
CA ASN A 698 -31.45 11.05 5.34
C ASN A 698 -32.45 11.71 4.36
N ALA A 699 -32.87 11.01 3.31
CA ALA A 699 -33.86 11.52 2.37
C ALA A 699 -35.24 11.72 3.04
N ALA A 700 -35.71 10.73 3.81
CA ALA A 700 -36.95 10.84 4.58
C ALA A 700 -36.88 11.98 5.60
N ALA A 701 -35.75 12.12 6.30
CA ALA A 701 -35.51 13.18 7.26
C ALA A 701 -35.49 14.57 6.61
N LEU A 702 -34.88 14.71 5.43
CA LEU A 702 -34.91 15.95 4.67
C LEU A 702 -36.34 16.36 4.32
N VAL A 703 -37.15 15.45 3.80
CA VAL A 703 -38.54 15.76 3.42
C VAL A 703 -39.40 16.05 4.65
N GLY A 704 -39.44 15.15 5.62
CA GLY A 704 -40.29 15.30 6.81
C GLY A 704 -39.84 16.44 7.73
N GLY A 705 -38.53 16.60 7.93
CA GLY A 705 -37.98 17.64 8.79
C GLY A 705 -38.09 19.03 8.19
N THR A 706 -37.94 19.18 6.86
CA THR A 706 -38.20 20.48 6.20
C THR A 706 -39.68 20.84 6.28
N TRP A 707 -40.58 19.88 6.08
CA TRP A 707 -42.02 20.09 6.28
C TRP A 707 -42.31 20.57 7.72
N ASN A 708 -41.83 19.85 8.73
CA ASN A 708 -41.99 20.23 10.14
C ASN A 708 -41.42 21.64 10.42
N MET A 709 -40.22 21.93 9.92
CA MET A 709 -39.58 23.25 10.05
C MET A 709 -40.42 24.37 9.43
N MET A 710 -41.00 24.17 8.24
CA MET A 710 -41.84 25.17 7.58
C MET A 710 -43.14 25.44 8.35
N THR A 711 -43.71 24.41 8.97
CA THR A 711 -44.95 24.52 9.77
C THR A 711 -44.75 25.18 11.15
N ARG A 712 -43.51 25.37 11.61
CA ARG A 712 -43.18 26.02 12.88
C ARG A 712 -42.90 27.52 12.74
N GLY A 713 -42.96 28.24 13.86
CA GLY A 713 -42.66 29.69 13.95
C GLY A 713 -41.20 30.05 13.65
N GLY A 714 -40.92 31.33 13.38
CA GLY A 714 -39.63 31.81 12.85
C GLY A 714 -38.38 31.44 13.67
N GLY A 715 -38.45 31.48 15.00
CA GLY A 715 -37.30 31.15 15.87
C GLY A 715 -36.86 29.67 15.79
N ALA A 716 -37.81 28.75 15.68
CA ALA A 716 -37.51 27.33 15.50
C ALA A 716 -36.87 27.03 14.13
N ARG A 717 -37.11 27.89 13.11
CA ARG A 717 -36.50 27.72 11.78
C ARG A 717 -35.01 28.02 11.81
N SER A 718 -34.58 29.07 12.50
CA SER A 718 -33.16 29.44 12.59
C SER A 718 -32.31 28.39 13.31
N GLU A 719 -32.86 27.73 14.33
CA GLU A 719 -32.15 26.73 15.12
C GLU A 719 -31.93 25.40 14.37
N LEU A 720 -32.78 25.10 13.38
CA LEU A 720 -32.70 23.87 12.59
C LEU A 720 -31.89 24.02 11.28
N LEU A 721 -31.50 25.24 10.90
CA LEU A 721 -30.68 25.50 9.70
C LEU A 721 -29.37 24.68 9.63
N PRO A 722 -28.61 24.50 10.73
CA PRO A 722 -27.38 23.69 10.69
C PRO A 722 -27.64 22.22 10.35
N GLN A 723 -28.73 21.64 10.86
CA GLN A 723 -29.15 20.28 10.51
C GLN A 723 -29.57 20.20 9.04
N LEU A 724 -30.38 21.15 8.56
CA LEU A 724 -30.77 21.20 7.15
C LEU A 724 -29.55 21.25 6.22
N PHE A 725 -28.55 22.08 6.56
CA PHE A 725 -27.28 22.14 5.81
C PHE A 725 -26.56 20.79 5.80
N LEU A 726 -26.36 20.19 6.98
CA LEU A 726 -25.66 18.91 7.12
C LEU A 726 -26.36 17.80 6.33
N LEU A 727 -27.67 17.65 6.47
CA LEU A 727 -28.46 16.64 5.77
C LEU A 727 -28.42 16.85 4.25
N SER A 728 -28.48 18.11 3.79
CA SER A 728 -28.38 18.45 2.36
C SER A 728 -26.99 18.13 1.81
N TYR A 729 -25.94 18.41 2.57
CA TYR A 729 -24.56 18.07 2.24
C TYR A 729 -24.37 16.55 2.14
N VAL A 730 -24.88 15.78 3.11
CA VAL A 730 -24.86 14.31 3.10
C VAL A 730 -25.64 13.77 1.89
N ALA A 731 -26.80 14.34 1.56
CA ALA A 731 -27.57 13.95 0.37
C ALA A 731 -26.80 14.19 -0.93
N ALA A 732 -26.12 15.33 -1.05
CA ALA A 732 -25.30 15.65 -2.22
C ALA A 732 -24.12 14.68 -2.39
N LEU A 733 -23.44 14.31 -1.30
CA LEU A 733 -22.36 13.32 -1.33
C LEU A 733 -22.89 11.92 -1.68
N SER A 734 -24.03 11.52 -1.10
CA SER A 734 -24.63 10.19 -1.27
C SER A 734 -25.52 10.03 -2.51
N TYR A 735 -25.68 11.07 -3.33
CA TYR A 735 -26.50 11.04 -4.55
C TYR A 735 -26.30 9.78 -5.43
N PRO A 736 -25.07 9.28 -5.69
CA PRO A 736 -24.90 8.07 -6.50
C PRO A 736 -25.60 6.81 -5.94
N LEU A 737 -25.78 6.73 -4.61
CA LEU A 737 -26.54 5.65 -3.97
C LEU A 737 -28.04 5.83 -4.22
N LEU A 738 -28.56 7.04 -4.04
CA LEU A 738 -29.97 7.35 -4.30
C LEU A 738 -30.34 7.10 -5.78
N GLU A 739 -29.49 7.58 -6.68
CA GLU A 739 -29.60 7.32 -8.12
C GLU A 739 -29.59 5.80 -8.40
N GLY A 740 -28.62 5.07 -7.85
CA GLY A 740 -28.51 3.63 -8.01
C GLY A 740 -29.69 2.83 -7.41
N MET A 741 -30.34 3.33 -6.36
CA MET A 741 -31.49 2.67 -5.73
C MET A 741 -32.79 2.88 -6.49
N PHE A 742 -33.08 4.14 -6.87
CA PHE A 742 -34.42 4.57 -7.28
C PHE A 742 -34.53 5.01 -8.74
N LEU A 743 -33.47 5.58 -9.32
CA LEU A 743 -33.53 6.16 -10.67
C LEU A 743 -32.99 5.19 -11.73
N ARG A 744 -31.99 4.39 -11.36
CA ARG A 744 -31.26 3.55 -12.31
C ARG A 744 -31.98 2.24 -12.64
N GLN A 745 -32.01 1.90 -13.93
CA GLN A 745 -32.69 0.69 -14.45
C GLN A 745 -31.74 -0.34 -15.09
N ASP A 746 -30.48 0.02 -15.34
CA ASP A 746 -29.49 -0.93 -15.86
C ASP A 746 -29.06 -1.97 -14.81
N PRO A 747 -28.42 -3.09 -15.24
CA PRO A 747 -28.01 -4.17 -14.34
C PRO A 747 -27.06 -3.74 -13.23
N ALA A 748 -26.35 -2.62 -13.38
CA ALA A 748 -25.42 -2.17 -12.36
C ALA A 748 -26.13 -1.50 -11.17
N ARG A 749 -27.44 -1.22 -11.23
CA ARG A 749 -28.22 -0.61 -10.12
C ARG A 749 -27.99 -1.30 -8.77
N VAL A 750 -28.31 -0.61 -7.67
CA VAL A 750 -28.31 -1.25 -6.34
C VAL A 750 -29.29 -2.43 -6.36
N PRO A 751 -28.87 -3.63 -5.91
CA PRO A 751 -29.72 -4.82 -5.94
C PRO A 751 -31.07 -4.56 -5.26
N ARG A 752 -32.17 -4.92 -5.93
CA ARG A 752 -33.54 -4.67 -5.44
C ARG A 752 -33.79 -5.21 -4.03
N ARG A 753 -33.18 -6.36 -3.70
CA ARG A 753 -33.24 -6.94 -2.35
C ARG A 753 -32.60 -6.03 -1.30
N ILE A 754 -31.43 -5.46 -1.59
CA ILE A 754 -30.77 -4.50 -0.69
C ILE A 754 -31.64 -3.26 -0.57
N THR A 755 -32.13 -2.70 -1.69
CA THR A 755 -33.04 -1.54 -1.65
C THR A 755 -34.27 -1.76 -0.77
N ALA A 756 -34.95 -2.91 -0.92
CA ALA A 756 -36.13 -3.23 -0.12
C ALA A 756 -35.80 -3.36 1.38
N LEU A 757 -34.70 -4.03 1.72
CA LEU A 757 -34.22 -4.13 3.10
C LEU A 757 -33.85 -2.76 3.67
N SER A 758 -33.16 -1.91 2.91
CA SER A 758 -32.77 -0.56 3.35
C SER A 758 -33.99 0.32 3.63
N VAL A 759 -35.03 0.24 2.80
CA VAL A 759 -36.30 0.94 3.04
C VAL A 759 -37.00 0.40 4.30
N ALA A 760 -37.05 -0.92 4.47
CA ALA A 760 -37.64 -1.53 5.67
C ALA A 760 -36.90 -1.13 6.95
N PHE A 761 -35.57 -1.21 6.97
CA PHE A 761 -34.78 -0.79 8.14
C PHE A 761 -34.91 0.70 8.42
N ALA A 762 -34.90 1.55 7.40
CA ALA A 762 -35.14 2.99 7.57
C ALA A 762 -36.55 3.25 8.15
N ALA A 763 -37.59 2.55 7.66
CA ALA A 763 -38.94 2.66 8.20
C ALA A 763 -39.03 2.22 9.66
N VAL A 764 -38.33 1.15 10.06
CA VAL A 764 -38.24 0.72 11.46
C VAL A 764 -37.54 1.78 12.32
N LEU A 765 -36.43 2.35 11.86
CA LEU A 765 -35.74 3.44 12.58
C LEU A 765 -36.65 4.66 12.75
N LEU A 766 -37.41 5.02 11.72
CA LEU A 766 -38.40 6.10 11.78
C LEU A 766 -39.58 5.76 12.69
N ALA A 767 -40.04 4.51 12.74
CA ALA A 767 -41.12 4.10 13.63
C ALA A 767 -40.72 4.11 15.11
N LEU A 768 -39.48 3.69 15.40
CA LEU A 768 -38.95 3.62 16.77
C LEU A 768 -38.46 4.98 17.28
N PHE A 769 -37.86 5.78 16.40
CA PHE A 769 -37.12 6.98 16.77
C PHE A 769 -37.49 8.25 15.98
N GLY A 770 -38.43 8.18 15.05
CA GLY A 770 -38.94 9.32 14.28
C GLY A 770 -39.92 10.20 15.04
#